data_AF-A0A5K8A1X0-F1
#
_entry.id   AF-A0A5K8A1X0-F1
#
_cell.length_a   1.000
_cell.length_b   1.000
_cell.length_c   1.000
_cell.angle_alpha   90.00
_cell.angle_beta   90.00
_cell.angle_gamma   90.00
#
_symmetry.space_group_name_H-M   'P 1'
#
loop_
_entity.id
_entity.type
_entity.pdbx_description
1 polymer ?
#
loop_
_entity_poly.entity_id
_entity_poly.type
_entity_poly.pdbx_seq_one_letter_code
_entity_poly.pdbx_strand_id
1 'polypeptide(L)'
;MINKKKKLLLIGWDGADWNVISPLMDAGKMPNIKKLVENGVMGNMATLYPPLSPMLWTSIATGKRPYKHGIYGFSEPVPNGKGIRPITNLSRRARALWNMFTTQNMKSNVIGWWPSHPAEPIDGVMVSDMYQKQLGRLNRDEGEDTPARWIGGDEILEKMNANWPLRPNSVHPERLMEPLAKFRVHPQEMTAEAIGPFVPDMHKVDQKKDHRLETVAKILCECSSIHAAATSTMQLEPWDFMAVYYDSIDHFSHGFMQFHPPRLPWVKEEEFELYQHVVETGYIYHDMMLGTLMQLAGDETTIMLVSDHGFHSDHNRPAQVSDEPAGPAEQHSHYGIFLMSGPGTKKDERIYGANLLDVTPTILHFYGLPVGEDMDGKVLVNAFADSRPIETIPSWDAVEGPDGCHSEDSVMDPIETKAALDQLVALGYIEKPDDDLEKAINDTTRELEYNLARSYVDAGMYAHAEEILDRLYTNDPDQYRFGIQLVNCWLRLGQFDRVEPVLKALEKSKKANAKQAREEIKQLFEQYKNPDTDEIDWDGMDEQTQRKLTKLQKESRINPYAFDVLRASLHAAKEDHEQARHSYEAAVKHGGIHAVALPYAETLCQLKEFEQAEKICMKAMEMNPKNAQAHLTLAKVYYHLGKLQLAERQAVDSVGLLFHYPEAHYWLGMIALNRGQTPRAVEALRVAVTQSPNYVAAWEALVNIYQDRLKEPEEVERLRANLEQARSTLEAMKDGNFDTRQNTDNSRRALSSDIEPLRLNAEEHTLHFAPLGESVVVVSGLPRSGTSMMMQMLDAGGYPLLTDNKRKANESNPKGYFEYAPVTALARNNAWLPEAKGKGVKIIAQLLWNLPPGDHLNYRIVFMERYLDEIVLSQNKMLRSQANKLIANNPDTLKRTFRKQLTRIKRFIRAYHLPVLYIDYRESIDDPMGTAKKVNDFMDGVLDESKMAEAIAPSLYRNRSQM
;
A
#
# COMPACT_ATOMS: atom_id res chain seq x y z
N MET A 1 -8.55 39.43 10.84
CA MET A 1 -7.70 38.74 9.85
C MET A 1 -8.65 38.07 8.87
N ILE A 2 -8.49 38.29 7.56
CA ILE A 2 -9.32 37.65 6.53
C ILE A 2 -9.09 36.13 6.65
N ASN A 3 -10.13 35.37 6.98
CA ASN A 3 -10.08 33.91 7.05
C ASN A 3 -9.83 33.40 5.61
N LYS A 4 -8.56 33.16 5.25
CA LYS A 4 -8.20 32.66 3.91
C LYS A 4 -8.94 31.33 3.70
N LYS A 5 -9.69 31.21 2.60
CA LYS A 5 -10.39 29.96 2.22
C LYS A 5 -9.37 28.82 2.07
N LYS A 6 -9.63 27.68 2.72
CA LYS A 6 -8.85 26.44 2.57
C LYS A 6 -8.95 25.94 1.13
N LYS A 7 -7.85 25.41 0.57
CA LYS A 7 -7.82 24.75 -0.75
C LYS A 7 -7.23 23.35 -0.67
N LEU A 8 -7.73 22.45 -1.52
CA LEU A 8 -7.21 21.09 -1.63
C LEU A 8 -7.07 20.67 -3.10
N LEU A 9 -5.91 20.11 -3.42
CA LEU A 9 -5.61 19.44 -4.69
C LEU A 9 -5.53 17.93 -4.45
N LEU A 10 -6.49 17.19 -5.00
CA LEU A 10 -6.52 15.73 -5.03
C LEU A 10 -5.90 15.24 -6.34
N ILE A 11 -4.92 14.34 -6.24
CA ILE A 11 -4.24 13.74 -7.38
C ILE A 11 -4.44 12.23 -7.29
N GLY A 12 -4.99 11.64 -8.35
CA GLY A 12 -5.07 10.21 -8.54
C GLY A 12 -3.97 9.73 -9.48
N TRP A 13 -3.12 8.83 -9.02
CA TRP A 13 -2.23 8.04 -9.88
C TRP A 13 -2.74 6.61 -9.90
N ASP A 14 -3.31 6.15 -11.02
CA ASP A 14 -3.78 4.78 -11.15
C ASP A 14 -2.60 3.79 -11.12
N GLY A 15 -2.67 2.78 -10.25
CA GLY A 15 -1.67 1.72 -10.16
C GLY A 15 -0.31 2.08 -9.55
N ALA A 16 -0.18 3.19 -8.82
CA ALA A 16 1.08 3.56 -8.17
C ALA A 16 1.40 2.73 -6.90
N ASP A 17 2.65 2.23 -6.80
CA ASP A 17 3.11 1.35 -5.72
C ASP A 17 4.37 1.88 -4.99
N TRP A 18 4.38 1.79 -3.66
CA TRP A 18 5.53 2.18 -2.83
C TRP A 18 6.81 1.36 -3.12
N ASN A 19 6.69 0.14 -3.64
CA ASN A 19 7.83 -0.71 -4.00
C ASN A 19 8.58 -0.17 -5.22
N VAL A 20 7.95 0.61 -6.09
CA VAL A 20 8.61 1.33 -7.20
C VAL A 20 9.06 2.71 -6.73
N ILE A 21 8.20 3.44 -6.01
CA ILE A 21 8.47 4.81 -5.55
C ILE A 21 9.63 4.88 -4.56
N SER A 22 9.68 3.99 -3.57
CA SER A 22 10.67 4.11 -2.48
C SER A 22 12.11 3.98 -2.97
N PRO A 23 12.46 2.98 -3.81
CA PRO A 23 13.81 2.91 -4.41
C PRO A 23 14.16 4.14 -5.25
N LEU A 24 13.21 4.67 -6.03
CA LEU A 24 13.43 5.85 -6.86
C LEU A 24 13.64 7.11 -6.01
N MET A 25 12.84 7.27 -4.98
CA MET A 25 12.96 8.35 -3.99
C MET A 25 14.29 8.29 -3.24
N ASP A 26 14.72 7.10 -2.82
CA ASP A 26 16.01 6.89 -2.16
C ASP A 26 17.20 7.16 -3.10
N ALA A 27 17.06 6.82 -4.38
CA ALA A 27 18.01 7.17 -5.44
C ALA A 27 18.01 8.66 -5.82
N GLY A 28 17.06 9.46 -5.29
CA GLY A 28 16.94 10.89 -5.57
C GLY A 28 16.28 11.22 -6.92
N LYS A 29 15.60 10.25 -7.55
CA LYS A 29 14.92 10.39 -8.84
C LYS A 29 13.47 10.90 -8.72
N MET A 30 12.90 10.93 -7.51
CA MET A 30 11.57 11.45 -7.22
C MET A 30 11.59 12.55 -6.14
N PRO A 31 12.20 13.72 -6.41
CA PRO A 31 12.33 14.80 -5.44
C PRO A 31 11.00 15.41 -4.98
N ASN A 32 9.95 15.42 -5.80
CA ASN A 32 8.68 16.07 -5.45
C ASN A 32 7.85 15.20 -4.49
N ILE A 33 7.75 13.89 -4.75
CA ILE A 33 7.20 12.91 -3.82
C ILE A 33 7.96 12.94 -2.49
N LYS A 34 9.29 13.00 -2.54
CA LYS A 34 10.11 13.12 -1.33
C LYS A 34 9.72 14.36 -0.51
N LYS A 35 9.52 15.50 -1.18
CA LYS A 35 9.10 16.74 -0.52
C LYS A 35 7.72 16.57 0.14
N LEU A 36 6.76 15.89 -0.50
CA LEU A 36 5.46 15.61 0.11
C LEU A 36 5.56 14.68 1.31
N VAL A 37 6.36 13.61 1.22
CA VAL A 37 6.61 12.68 2.34
C VAL A 37 7.22 13.41 3.54
N GLU A 38 8.28 14.20 3.32
CA GLU A 38 8.99 14.91 4.38
C GLU A 38 8.15 16.02 5.03
N ASN A 39 7.15 16.56 4.33
CA ASN A 39 6.30 17.65 4.80
C ASN A 39 4.85 17.25 5.09
N GLY A 40 4.54 15.95 5.11
CA GLY A 40 3.18 15.46 5.19
C GLY A 40 3.09 14.12 5.91
N VAL A 41 1.98 13.43 5.67
CA VAL A 41 1.79 12.04 6.05
C VAL A 41 1.84 11.13 4.83
N MET A 42 2.36 9.92 5.02
CA MET A 42 2.37 8.86 4.01
C MET A 42 1.74 7.57 4.54
N GLY A 43 1.23 6.70 3.68
CA GLY A 43 0.71 5.40 4.07
C GLY A 43 0.41 4.49 2.89
N ASN A 44 0.15 3.21 3.18
CA ASN A 44 -0.48 2.31 2.21
C ASN A 44 -1.99 2.58 2.23
N MET A 45 -2.62 2.48 1.06
CA MET A 45 -4.08 2.53 0.94
C MET A 45 -4.58 1.18 0.41
N ALA A 46 -5.47 0.53 1.17
CA ALA A 46 -6.06 -0.73 0.77
C ALA A 46 -7.08 -0.54 -0.36
N THR A 47 -7.06 -1.42 -1.36
CA THR A 47 -8.03 -1.45 -2.47
C THR A 47 -9.32 -2.18 -2.07
N LEU A 48 -10.33 -2.14 -2.94
CA LEU A 48 -11.56 -2.93 -2.81
C LEU A 48 -11.54 -4.12 -3.77
N TYR A 49 -12.24 -5.20 -3.42
CA TYR A 49 -12.48 -6.30 -4.34
C TYR A 49 -13.92 -6.27 -4.90
N PRO A 50 -14.09 -6.45 -6.23
CA PRO A 50 -13.05 -6.63 -7.25
C PRO A 50 -12.31 -5.32 -7.58
N PRO A 51 -11.00 -5.37 -7.91
CA PRO A 51 -10.20 -4.18 -8.19
C PRO A 51 -10.44 -3.68 -9.63
N LEU A 52 -11.66 -3.20 -9.90
CA LEU A 52 -12.03 -2.65 -11.21
C LEU A 52 -12.02 -1.12 -11.12
N SER A 53 -11.13 -0.45 -11.84
CA SER A 53 -10.96 1.01 -11.81
C SER A 53 -12.28 1.83 -11.79
N PRO A 54 -13.31 1.57 -12.61
CA PRO A 54 -14.57 2.31 -12.52
C PRO A 54 -15.28 2.18 -11.16
N MET A 55 -15.18 1.02 -10.50
CA MET A 55 -15.71 0.80 -9.15
C MET A 55 -14.85 1.53 -8.11
N LEU A 56 -13.53 1.43 -8.24
CA LEU A 56 -12.57 1.97 -7.28
C LEU A 56 -12.57 3.51 -7.26
N TRP A 57 -12.46 4.16 -8.42
CA TRP A 57 -12.42 5.63 -8.52
C TRP A 57 -13.77 6.29 -8.24
N THR A 58 -14.88 5.59 -8.49
CA THR A 58 -16.20 6.01 -8.01
C THR A 58 -16.30 5.88 -6.48
N SER A 59 -15.74 4.82 -5.89
CA SER A 59 -15.70 4.63 -4.43
C SER A 59 -14.87 5.73 -3.74
N ILE A 60 -13.72 6.10 -4.32
CA ILE A 60 -12.88 7.22 -3.86
C ILE A 60 -13.68 8.54 -3.87
N ALA A 61 -14.39 8.81 -4.97
CA ALA A 61 -15.12 10.06 -5.18
C ALA A 61 -16.41 10.20 -4.35
N THR A 62 -16.98 9.09 -3.89
CA THR A 62 -18.26 9.05 -3.16
C THR A 62 -18.13 8.67 -1.70
N GLY A 63 -17.03 8.02 -1.31
CA GLY A 63 -16.85 7.42 0.02
C GLY A 63 -17.74 6.19 0.27
N LYS A 64 -18.30 5.60 -0.79
CA LYS A 64 -19.28 4.52 -0.75
C LYS A 64 -18.82 3.32 -1.55
N ARG A 65 -19.31 2.13 -1.20
CA ARG A 65 -19.06 0.89 -1.94
C ARG A 65 -19.94 0.78 -3.19
N PRO A 66 -19.57 -0.12 -4.13
CA PRO A 66 -20.31 -0.37 -5.36
C PRO A 66 -21.81 -0.53 -5.21
N TYR A 67 -22.26 -1.39 -4.29
CA TYR A 67 -23.68 -1.64 -4.05
C TYR A 67 -24.48 -0.40 -3.57
N LYS A 68 -23.82 0.69 -3.17
CA LYS A 68 -24.46 1.99 -2.88
C LYS A 68 -24.39 2.97 -4.04
N HIS A 69 -23.23 3.09 -4.71
CA HIS A 69 -23.07 4.06 -5.79
C HIS A 69 -23.49 3.55 -7.18
N GLY A 70 -23.76 2.26 -7.36
CA GLY A 70 -24.38 1.70 -8.56
C GLY A 70 -23.45 1.42 -9.75
N ILE A 71 -22.14 1.52 -9.59
CA ILE A 71 -21.15 1.25 -10.65
C ILE A 71 -20.51 -0.11 -10.38
N TYR A 72 -20.66 -1.07 -11.30
CA TYR A 72 -20.28 -2.47 -11.07
C TYR A 72 -19.29 -3.06 -12.09
N GLY A 73 -18.77 -2.29 -13.04
CA GLY A 73 -17.86 -2.82 -14.06
C GLY A 73 -17.53 -1.81 -15.15
N PHE A 74 -16.96 -2.28 -16.26
CA PHE A 74 -16.50 -1.45 -17.37
C PHE A 74 -17.57 -1.18 -18.44
N SER A 75 -18.64 -1.98 -18.48
CA SER A 75 -19.73 -1.86 -19.45
C SER A 75 -21.08 -2.20 -18.81
N GLU A 76 -22.15 -1.69 -19.37
CA GLU A 76 -23.51 -1.89 -18.88
C GLU A 76 -24.54 -1.92 -20.02
N PRO A 77 -25.71 -2.55 -19.80
CA PRO A 77 -26.85 -2.37 -20.70
C PRO A 77 -27.29 -0.90 -20.74
N VAL A 78 -27.69 -0.42 -21.91
CA VAL A 78 -28.32 0.91 -21.99
C VAL A 78 -29.69 0.88 -21.29
N PRO A 79 -30.16 2.00 -20.69
CA PRO A 79 -31.43 2.01 -19.93
C PRO A 79 -32.66 1.53 -20.70
N ASN A 80 -32.68 1.69 -22.03
CA ASN A 80 -33.79 1.23 -22.87
C ASN A 80 -33.75 -0.28 -23.20
N GLY A 81 -32.73 -1.01 -22.73
CA GLY A 81 -32.54 -2.44 -22.96
C GLY A 81 -32.24 -2.84 -24.40
N LYS A 82 -31.83 -1.91 -25.27
CA LYS A 82 -31.59 -2.16 -26.71
C LYS A 82 -30.11 -2.10 -27.09
N GLY A 83 -29.21 -2.36 -26.14
CA GLY A 83 -27.78 -2.41 -26.39
C GLY A 83 -26.95 -2.36 -25.13
N ILE A 84 -25.65 -2.23 -25.35
CA ILE A 84 -24.63 -2.13 -24.31
C ILE A 84 -23.82 -0.85 -24.52
N ARG A 85 -23.27 -0.31 -23.44
CA ARG A 85 -22.38 0.83 -23.46
C ARG A 85 -21.23 0.69 -22.47
N PRO A 86 -20.12 1.42 -22.64
CA PRO A 86 -19.17 1.59 -21.55
C PRO A 86 -19.88 2.22 -20.35
N ILE A 87 -19.40 1.90 -19.16
CA ILE A 87 -19.90 2.51 -17.94
C ILE A 87 -19.60 4.02 -17.94
N THR A 88 -20.55 4.82 -17.46
CA THR A 88 -20.42 6.28 -17.41
C THR A 88 -20.84 6.80 -16.05
N ASN A 89 -20.63 8.11 -15.81
CA ASN A 89 -21.15 8.76 -14.60
C ASN A 89 -22.70 8.80 -14.55
N LEU A 90 -23.40 8.58 -15.67
CA LEU A 90 -24.86 8.58 -15.75
C LEU A 90 -25.50 7.46 -14.92
N SER A 91 -24.77 6.39 -14.64
CA SER A 91 -25.25 5.27 -13.83
C SER A 91 -24.89 5.40 -12.35
N ARG A 92 -24.17 6.45 -11.96
CA ARG A 92 -23.78 6.68 -10.58
C ARG A 92 -24.99 7.17 -9.78
N ARG A 93 -25.35 6.41 -8.74
CA ARG A 93 -26.50 6.67 -7.85
C ARG A 93 -26.17 7.47 -6.59
N ALA A 94 -24.90 7.81 -6.41
CA ALA A 94 -24.42 8.59 -5.28
C ALA A 94 -23.71 9.86 -5.77
N ARG A 95 -23.83 10.94 -5.00
CA ARG A 95 -23.08 12.17 -5.26
C ARG A 95 -21.59 11.94 -5.06
N ALA A 96 -20.79 12.47 -5.98
CA ALA A 96 -19.35 12.58 -5.80
C ALA A 96 -19.00 13.88 -5.05
N LEU A 97 -17.76 13.99 -4.58
CA LEU A 97 -17.22 15.16 -3.86
C LEU A 97 -17.55 16.50 -4.55
N TRP A 98 -17.35 16.59 -5.86
CA TRP A 98 -17.63 17.82 -6.61
C TRP A 98 -19.11 18.16 -6.70
N ASN A 99 -20.00 17.16 -6.65
CA ASN A 99 -21.44 17.40 -6.54
C ASN A 99 -21.79 17.95 -5.15
N MET A 100 -21.22 17.35 -4.10
CA MET A 100 -21.38 17.83 -2.72
C MET A 100 -20.88 19.28 -2.59
N PHE A 101 -19.72 19.61 -3.18
CA PHE A 101 -19.18 20.97 -3.19
C PHE A 101 -20.04 21.96 -3.99
N THR A 102 -20.62 21.53 -5.12
CA THR A 102 -21.56 22.35 -5.89
C THR A 102 -22.76 22.75 -5.03
N THR A 103 -23.33 21.82 -4.23
CA THR A 103 -24.42 22.16 -3.29
C THR A 103 -24.02 23.18 -2.22
N GLN A 104 -22.73 23.30 -1.92
CA GLN A 104 -22.16 24.24 -0.95
C GLN A 104 -21.62 25.52 -1.60
N ASN A 105 -21.89 25.76 -2.89
CA ASN A 105 -21.36 26.90 -3.66
C ASN A 105 -19.82 26.99 -3.63
N MET A 106 -19.16 25.83 -3.63
CA MET A 106 -17.70 25.72 -3.68
C MET A 106 -17.25 25.35 -5.08
N LYS A 107 -16.23 26.06 -5.57
CA LYS A 107 -15.74 25.86 -6.94
C LYS A 107 -14.86 24.63 -7.07
N SER A 108 -15.22 23.71 -7.95
CA SER A 108 -14.50 22.45 -8.18
C SER A 108 -13.99 22.35 -9.61
N ASN A 109 -12.69 22.09 -9.77
CA ASN A 109 -12.10 21.74 -11.06
C ASN A 109 -11.72 20.25 -11.08
N VAL A 110 -12.29 19.46 -11.99
CA VAL A 110 -12.11 18.00 -12.05
C VAL A 110 -11.63 17.61 -13.45
N ILE A 111 -10.43 17.02 -13.54
CA ILE A 111 -9.75 16.77 -14.81
C ILE A 111 -9.42 15.29 -14.95
N GLY A 112 -9.98 14.66 -15.99
CA GLY A 112 -9.70 13.28 -16.40
C GLY A 112 -10.29 12.19 -15.49
N TRP A 113 -11.05 12.54 -14.44
CA TRP A 113 -11.49 11.58 -13.43
C TRP A 113 -12.31 10.43 -14.02
N TRP A 114 -12.05 9.19 -13.62
CA TRP A 114 -12.74 8.02 -14.22
C TRP A 114 -13.86 7.47 -13.32
N PRO A 115 -15.06 7.16 -13.84
CA PRO A 115 -15.67 7.70 -15.05
C PRO A 115 -16.29 9.08 -14.77
N SER A 116 -16.07 10.06 -15.65
CA SER A 116 -16.65 11.41 -15.56
C SER A 116 -17.27 11.88 -16.87
N HIS A 117 -17.26 11.05 -17.91
CA HIS A 117 -17.98 11.33 -19.15
C HIS A 117 -19.46 10.92 -19.04
N PRO A 118 -20.40 11.72 -19.58
CA PRO A 118 -20.23 13.10 -20.06
C PRO A 118 -19.95 14.09 -18.93
N ALA A 119 -19.18 15.14 -19.21
CA ALA A 119 -18.77 16.15 -18.24
C ALA A 119 -20.00 16.73 -17.50
N GLU A 120 -19.98 16.65 -16.17
CA GLU A 120 -21.05 17.13 -15.29
C GLU A 120 -21.05 18.66 -15.22
N PRO A 121 -22.23 19.32 -15.24
CA PRO A 121 -22.37 20.77 -15.14
C PRO A 121 -22.15 21.32 -13.71
N ILE A 122 -21.02 21.00 -13.09
CA ILE A 122 -20.63 21.46 -11.73
C ILE A 122 -20.33 22.96 -11.67
N ASP A 123 -20.32 23.55 -10.45
CA ASP A 123 -19.80 24.92 -10.26
C ASP A 123 -18.26 24.90 -10.34
N GLY A 124 -17.72 25.13 -11.54
CA GLY A 124 -16.29 25.10 -11.83
C GLY A 124 -16.03 24.53 -13.22
N VAL A 125 -15.02 23.66 -13.35
CA VAL A 125 -14.62 23.06 -14.63
C VAL A 125 -14.60 21.54 -14.51
N MET A 126 -15.22 20.84 -15.46
CA MET A 126 -15.04 19.40 -15.61
C MET A 126 -14.48 19.09 -17.00
N VAL A 127 -13.34 18.40 -17.04
CA VAL A 127 -12.77 17.78 -18.24
C VAL A 127 -12.88 16.29 -18.06
N SER A 128 -13.67 15.62 -18.89
CA SER A 128 -13.97 14.20 -18.71
C SER A 128 -12.79 13.31 -19.07
N ASP A 129 -12.83 12.06 -18.61
CA ASP A 129 -11.85 11.01 -18.90
C ASP A 129 -11.71 10.63 -20.39
N MET A 130 -12.59 11.15 -21.25
CA MET A 130 -12.60 10.91 -22.68
C MET A 130 -11.94 12.04 -23.48
N TYR A 131 -11.57 13.15 -22.83
CA TYR A 131 -10.97 14.34 -23.46
C TYR A 131 -9.69 14.03 -24.26
N GLN A 132 -8.80 13.23 -23.67
CA GLN A 132 -7.50 12.86 -24.22
C GLN A 132 -7.57 11.74 -25.26
N LYS A 133 -8.71 11.05 -25.38
CA LYS A 133 -8.85 9.86 -26.23
C LYS A 133 -9.15 10.27 -27.69
N GLN A 134 -8.48 9.62 -28.64
CA GLN A 134 -8.73 9.83 -30.07
C GLN A 134 -10.13 9.36 -30.50
N LEU A 135 -10.74 10.04 -31.48
CA LEU A 135 -11.96 9.62 -32.16
C LEU A 135 -11.60 8.98 -33.50
N GLY A 136 -12.03 7.74 -33.72
CA GLY A 136 -11.85 7.00 -34.98
C GLY A 136 -10.54 6.19 -35.08
N ARG A 137 -10.55 5.16 -35.94
CA ARG A 137 -9.31 4.51 -36.39
C ARG A 137 -8.60 5.48 -37.33
N LEU A 138 -7.28 5.65 -37.22
CA LEU A 138 -6.50 6.07 -38.37
C LEU A 138 -6.85 5.09 -39.48
N ASN A 139 -7.50 5.54 -40.55
CA ASN A 139 -7.70 4.72 -41.74
C ASN A 139 -6.32 4.15 -42.12
N ARG A 140 -6.12 2.86 -41.88
CA ARG A 140 -5.25 2.09 -42.77
C ARG A 140 -6.07 2.00 -44.04
N ASP A 141 -5.94 3.00 -44.91
CA ASP A 141 -6.51 2.89 -46.24
C ASP A 141 -5.96 1.59 -46.83
N GLU A 142 -6.88 0.71 -47.20
CA GLU A 142 -6.60 -0.55 -47.87
C GLU A 142 -5.82 -0.23 -49.17
N GLY A 143 -4.51 -0.40 -49.15
CA GLY A 143 -3.70 -0.43 -50.37
C GLY A 143 -2.47 0.47 -50.45
N GLU A 144 -2.15 1.31 -49.46
CA GLU A 144 -0.89 2.08 -49.49
C GLU A 144 0.11 1.60 -48.43
N ASP A 145 1.14 0.89 -48.92
CA ASP A 145 2.33 0.41 -48.21
C ASP A 145 3.27 1.57 -47.80
N THR A 146 2.71 2.66 -47.26
CA THR A 146 3.50 3.74 -46.66
C THR A 146 3.41 3.65 -45.14
N PRO A 147 4.52 3.32 -44.45
CA PRO A 147 4.56 3.46 -43.00
C PRO A 147 4.32 4.94 -42.70
N ALA A 148 3.32 5.25 -41.88
CA ALA A 148 3.20 6.56 -41.29
C ALA A 148 4.54 6.86 -40.59
N ARG A 149 5.39 7.66 -41.24
CA ARG A 149 6.65 8.11 -40.67
C ARG A 149 6.27 9.10 -39.57
N TRP A 150 6.49 8.68 -38.33
CA TRP A 150 6.28 9.43 -37.09
C TRP A 150 7.15 10.70 -36.95
N ILE A 151 7.73 11.21 -38.03
CA ILE A 151 8.62 12.38 -38.05
C ILE A 151 8.24 13.27 -39.24
N GLY A 152 7.60 14.42 -39.01
CA GLY A 152 7.24 15.39 -40.06
C GLY A 152 6.76 16.73 -39.51
N GLY A 153 7.29 17.84 -40.05
CA GLY A 153 7.20 19.20 -39.49
C GLY A 153 5.89 19.98 -39.72
N ASP A 154 5.96 21.28 -39.37
CA ASP A 154 4.85 22.21 -39.07
C ASP A 154 3.68 22.30 -40.07
N GLU A 155 3.86 21.96 -41.36
CA GLU A 155 2.79 22.04 -42.39
C GLU A 155 1.68 20.98 -42.23
N ILE A 156 1.91 19.93 -41.44
CA ILE A 156 0.97 18.82 -41.22
C ILE A 156 -0.08 19.18 -40.13
N LEU A 157 0.26 20.05 -39.18
CA LEU A 157 -0.57 20.40 -38.02
C LEU A 157 -1.89 21.10 -38.40
N GLU A 158 -1.88 21.97 -39.42
CA GLU A 158 -3.10 22.68 -39.88
C GLU A 158 -4.12 21.75 -40.52
N LYS A 159 -3.69 20.76 -41.30
CA LYS A 159 -4.59 19.78 -41.94
C LYS A 159 -5.10 18.72 -40.95
N MET A 160 -4.36 18.45 -39.87
CA MET A 160 -4.72 17.43 -38.87
C MET A 160 -5.68 17.93 -37.79
N ASN A 161 -5.64 19.22 -37.42
CA ASN A 161 -6.65 19.80 -36.51
C ASN A 161 -8.09 19.70 -37.05
N ALA A 162 -8.25 19.57 -38.38
CA ALA A 162 -9.55 19.28 -38.99
C ALA A 162 -10.02 17.81 -38.79
N ASN A 163 -9.12 16.88 -38.46
CA ASN A 163 -9.37 15.43 -38.41
C ASN A 163 -9.32 14.82 -37.00
N TRP A 164 -9.08 15.61 -35.95
CA TRP A 164 -9.11 15.14 -34.56
C TRP A 164 -10.03 16.01 -33.69
N PRO A 165 -11.35 15.91 -33.83
CA PRO A 165 -12.28 16.68 -33.01
C PRO A 165 -12.19 16.31 -31.53
N LEU A 166 -12.54 17.25 -30.65
CA LEU A 166 -12.88 16.93 -29.26
C LEU A 166 -14.15 16.09 -29.25
N ARG A 167 -14.22 15.16 -28.29
CA ARG A 167 -15.48 14.46 -28.03
C ARG A 167 -16.53 15.46 -27.52
N PRO A 168 -17.75 15.48 -28.07
CA PRO A 168 -18.86 16.24 -27.50
C PRO A 168 -19.01 15.94 -26.02
N ASN A 169 -19.46 16.92 -25.22
CA ASN A 169 -19.68 16.76 -23.79
C ASN A 169 -18.46 16.28 -22.98
N SER A 170 -17.24 16.44 -23.50
CA SER A 170 -16.01 16.12 -22.75
C SER A 170 -15.51 17.27 -21.89
N VAL A 171 -16.06 18.49 -22.03
CA VAL A 171 -15.65 19.67 -21.25
C VAL A 171 -16.88 20.47 -20.84
N HIS A 172 -16.92 20.84 -19.56
CA HIS A 172 -17.80 21.85 -18.98
C HIS A 172 -16.97 22.92 -18.26
N PRO A 173 -17.29 24.23 -18.38
CA PRO A 173 -18.34 24.80 -19.23
C PRO A 173 -17.95 24.76 -20.72
N GLU A 174 -18.96 24.77 -21.59
CA GLU A 174 -18.81 24.66 -23.04
C GLU A 174 -17.82 25.69 -23.65
N ARG A 175 -17.74 26.90 -23.06
CA ARG A 175 -16.78 27.94 -23.45
C ARG A 175 -15.31 27.51 -23.40
N LEU A 176 -14.98 26.45 -22.65
CA LEU A 176 -13.63 25.91 -22.51
C LEU A 176 -13.32 24.80 -23.51
N MET A 177 -14.29 24.30 -24.29
CA MET A 177 -14.04 23.27 -25.30
C MET A 177 -12.95 23.69 -26.29
N GLU A 178 -13.16 24.79 -27.03
CA GLU A 178 -12.18 25.23 -28.04
C GLU A 178 -10.81 25.60 -27.46
N PRO A 179 -10.70 26.36 -26.34
CA PRO A 179 -9.41 26.63 -25.73
C PRO A 179 -8.67 25.37 -25.28
N LEU A 180 -9.37 24.44 -24.62
CA LEU A 180 -8.74 23.21 -24.13
C LEU A 180 -8.37 22.25 -25.26
N ALA A 181 -9.13 22.21 -26.37
CA ALA A 181 -8.79 21.39 -27.54
C ALA A 181 -7.33 21.56 -28.01
N LYS A 182 -6.80 22.78 -27.90
CA LYS A 182 -5.45 23.18 -28.32
C LYS A 182 -4.34 22.70 -27.39
N PHE A 183 -4.68 22.20 -26.20
CA PHE A 183 -3.74 21.65 -25.22
C PHE A 183 -3.63 20.11 -25.29
N ARG A 184 -4.34 19.45 -26.22
CA ARG A 184 -4.14 18.03 -26.48
C ARG A 184 -2.86 17.82 -27.30
N VAL A 185 -2.13 16.77 -26.96
CA VAL A 185 -0.86 16.41 -27.60
C VAL A 185 -1.06 15.20 -28.51
N HIS A 186 -0.74 15.34 -29.79
CA HIS A 186 -0.88 14.27 -30.77
C HIS A 186 0.26 13.26 -30.70
N PRO A 187 -0.02 11.95 -30.94
CA PRO A 187 1.05 10.95 -31.13
C PRO A 187 2.13 11.35 -32.16
N GLN A 188 1.78 12.09 -33.21
CA GLN A 188 2.69 12.56 -34.25
C GLN A 188 3.57 13.73 -33.80
N GLU A 189 3.23 14.39 -32.69
CA GLU A 189 4.06 15.42 -32.05
C GLU A 189 5.16 14.80 -31.16
N MET A 190 5.12 13.48 -30.92
CA MET A 190 6.12 12.80 -30.10
C MET A 190 7.45 12.69 -30.83
N THR A 191 8.51 13.20 -30.21
CA THR A 191 9.87 13.11 -30.74
C THR A 191 10.61 11.91 -30.18
N ALA A 192 11.69 11.50 -30.84
CA ALA A 192 12.58 10.46 -30.33
C ALA A 192 13.20 10.86 -28.97
N GLU A 193 13.43 12.16 -28.74
CA GLU A 193 13.93 12.67 -27.45
C GLU A 193 12.91 12.48 -26.31
N ALA A 194 11.61 12.50 -26.60
CA ALA A 194 10.57 12.24 -25.60
C ALA A 194 10.48 10.75 -25.22
N ILE A 195 10.68 9.85 -26.20
CA ILE A 195 10.60 8.39 -25.98
C ILE A 195 11.93 7.82 -25.45
N GLY A 196 13.06 8.44 -25.78
CA GLY A 196 14.41 7.97 -25.45
C GLY A 196 14.66 7.65 -23.98
N PRO A 197 14.19 8.48 -23.03
CA PRO A 197 14.30 8.16 -21.61
C PRO A 197 13.60 6.85 -21.21
N PHE A 198 12.50 6.48 -21.89
CA PHE A 198 11.75 5.25 -21.61
C PHE A 198 12.38 4.03 -22.27
N VAL A 199 12.87 4.19 -23.50
CA VAL A 199 13.50 3.12 -24.30
C VAL A 199 14.81 3.65 -24.90
N PRO A 200 15.93 3.60 -24.16
CA PRO A 200 17.21 4.18 -24.60
C PRO A 200 17.73 3.59 -25.91
N ASP A 201 17.49 2.31 -26.12
CA ASP A 201 17.92 1.55 -27.31
C ASP A 201 16.81 1.43 -28.37
N MET A 202 15.89 2.40 -28.47
CA MET A 202 14.72 2.32 -29.37
C MET A 202 15.07 2.06 -30.84
N HIS A 203 16.27 2.45 -31.28
CA HIS A 203 16.75 2.25 -32.65
C HIS A 203 16.95 0.78 -33.03
N LYS A 204 16.98 -0.12 -32.03
CA LYS A 204 17.05 -1.59 -32.23
C LYS A 204 15.67 -2.22 -32.44
N VAL A 205 14.57 -1.49 -32.21
CA VAL A 205 13.21 -2.02 -32.31
C VAL A 205 12.73 -1.99 -33.76
N ASP A 206 12.40 -3.15 -34.32
CA ASP A 206 11.74 -3.26 -35.62
C ASP A 206 10.24 -2.94 -35.48
N GLN A 207 9.88 -1.69 -35.72
CA GLN A 207 8.49 -1.22 -35.57
C GLN A 207 7.47 -1.86 -36.54
N LYS A 208 7.91 -2.66 -37.52
CA LYS A 208 6.99 -3.47 -38.34
C LYS A 208 6.49 -4.71 -37.61
N LYS A 209 7.22 -5.16 -36.59
CA LYS A 209 6.94 -6.37 -35.81
C LYS A 209 6.61 -6.06 -34.35
N ASP A 210 7.10 -4.92 -33.84
CA ASP A 210 6.97 -4.53 -32.46
C ASP A 210 6.37 -3.12 -32.31
N HIS A 211 5.11 -3.06 -31.90
CA HIS A 211 4.34 -1.83 -31.73
C HIS A 211 4.47 -1.22 -30.33
N ARG A 212 5.34 -1.73 -29.44
CA ARG A 212 5.43 -1.25 -28.06
C ARG A 212 5.92 0.20 -27.95
N LEU A 213 6.74 0.68 -28.89
CA LEU A 213 7.12 2.09 -28.95
C LEU A 213 5.92 3.01 -29.21
N GLU A 214 4.99 2.58 -30.06
CA GLU A 214 3.72 3.27 -30.30
C GLU A 214 2.87 3.30 -29.03
N THR A 215 2.86 2.21 -28.26
CA THR A 215 2.18 2.17 -26.95
C THR A 215 2.76 3.21 -25.97
N VAL A 216 4.10 3.30 -25.86
CA VAL A 216 4.74 4.32 -24.99
C VAL A 216 4.38 5.73 -25.43
N ALA A 217 4.47 6.02 -26.73
CA ALA A 217 4.13 7.33 -27.29
C ALA A 217 2.66 7.71 -27.02
N LYS A 218 1.73 6.76 -27.23
CA LYS A 218 0.30 6.97 -26.96
C LYS A 218 0.05 7.31 -25.50
N ILE A 219 0.63 6.56 -24.55
CA ILE A 219 0.46 6.81 -23.12
C ILE A 219 1.00 8.20 -22.76
N LEU A 220 2.16 8.59 -23.30
CA LEU A 220 2.74 9.92 -23.09
C LEU A 220 1.83 11.05 -23.61
N CYS A 221 1.26 10.92 -24.81
CA CYS A 221 0.34 11.90 -25.37
C CYS A 221 -0.91 12.10 -24.52
N GLU A 222 -1.56 11.00 -24.15
CA GLU A 222 -2.79 11.03 -23.35
C GLU A 222 -2.52 11.66 -21.97
N CYS A 223 -1.44 11.22 -21.32
CA CYS A 223 -0.98 11.77 -20.05
C CYS A 223 -0.67 13.27 -20.12
N SER A 224 0.08 13.69 -21.15
CA SER A 224 0.46 15.09 -21.36
C SER A 224 -0.74 15.97 -21.65
N SER A 225 -1.74 15.45 -22.37
CA SER A 225 -2.99 16.18 -22.65
C SER A 225 -3.78 16.45 -21.36
N ILE A 226 -3.89 15.45 -20.47
CA ILE A 226 -4.51 15.62 -19.15
C ILE A 226 -3.71 16.61 -18.29
N HIS A 227 -2.38 16.49 -18.28
CA HIS A 227 -1.52 17.39 -17.52
C HIS A 227 -1.63 18.84 -18.01
N ALA A 228 -1.68 19.05 -19.33
CA ALA A 228 -1.84 20.36 -19.93
C ALA A 228 -3.21 20.97 -19.56
N ALA A 229 -4.30 20.20 -19.67
CA ALA A 229 -5.62 20.64 -19.25
C ALA A 229 -5.69 20.97 -17.75
N ALA A 230 -5.04 20.18 -16.90
CA ALA A 230 -4.98 20.43 -15.46
C ALA A 230 -4.23 21.73 -15.15
N THR A 231 -3.02 21.89 -15.67
CA THR A 231 -2.17 23.05 -15.40
C THR A 231 -2.74 24.34 -16.00
N SER A 232 -3.38 24.30 -17.17
CA SER A 232 -4.07 25.46 -17.76
C SER A 232 -5.27 25.86 -16.91
N THR A 233 -6.09 24.90 -16.48
CA THR A 233 -7.29 25.14 -15.67
C THR A 233 -6.91 25.68 -14.28
N MET A 234 -5.84 25.19 -13.65
CA MET A 234 -5.34 25.73 -12.37
C MET A 234 -4.97 27.21 -12.45
N GLN A 235 -4.46 27.65 -13.60
CA GLN A 235 -3.98 29.03 -13.81
C GLN A 235 -5.11 29.98 -14.22
N LEU A 236 -6.05 29.50 -15.02
CA LEU A 236 -7.03 30.35 -15.71
C LEU A 236 -8.40 30.37 -15.02
N GLU A 237 -8.72 29.36 -14.21
CA GLU A 237 -10.05 29.19 -13.63
C GLU A 237 -10.00 29.16 -12.11
N PRO A 238 -10.96 29.80 -11.40
CA PRO A 238 -11.00 29.80 -9.95
C PRO A 238 -11.43 28.44 -9.39
N TRP A 239 -10.79 28.00 -8.32
CA TRP A 239 -11.13 26.75 -7.63
C TRP A 239 -10.87 26.83 -6.12
N ASP A 240 -11.76 26.18 -5.37
CA ASP A 240 -11.62 25.86 -3.95
C ASP A 240 -11.12 24.41 -3.79
N PHE A 241 -11.57 23.50 -4.65
CA PHE A 241 -11.16 22.10 -4.76
C PHE A 241 -10.71 21.78 -6.18
N MET A 242 -9.63 21.02 -6.33
CA MET A 242 -9.20 20.50 -7.62
C MET A 242 -8.92 19.00 -7.53
N ALA A 243 -9.39 18.23 -8.51
CA ALA A 243 -9.08 16.82 -8.67
C ALA A 243 -8.48 16.56 -10.06
N VAL A 244 -7.38 15.80 -10.12
CA VAL A 244 -6.77 15.36 -11.38
C VAL A 244 -6.46 13.88 -11.29
N TYR A 245 -6.86 13.13 -12.30
CA TYR A 245 -6.61 11.70 -12.40
C TYR A 245 -5.69 11.39 -13.58
N TYR A 246 -4.72 10.50 -13.36
CA TYR A 246 -3.81 10.00 -14.40
C TYR A 246 -3.84 8.47 -14.45
N ASP A 247 -4.23 7.92 -15.61
CA ASP A 247 -4.25 6.47 -15.93
C ASP A 247 -2.88 5.91 -16.38
N SER A 248 -1.90 6.79 -16.61
CA SER A 248 -0.69 6.43 -17.34
C SER A 248 0.27 5.50 -16.59
N ILE A 249 0.35 5.53 -15.27
CA ILE A 249 1.19 4.58 -14.51
C ILE A 249 0.65 3.16 -14.66
N ASP A 250 -0.67 2.97 -14.53
CA ASP A 250 -1.34 1.70 -14.78
C ASP A 250 -1.12 1.21 -16.22
N HIS A 251 -1.31 2.09 -17.22
CA HIS A 251 -1.07 1.74 -18.62
C HIS A 251 0.39 1.37 -18.93
N PHE A 252 1.37 2.10 -18.38
CA PHE A 252 2.78 1.70 -18.50
C PHE A 252 3.03 0.35 -17.82
N SER A 253 2.38 0.10 -16.69
CA SER A 253 2.55 -1.13 -15.93
C SER A 253 1.94 -2.33 -16.64
N HIS A 254 0.73 -2.25 -17.17
CA HIS A 254 0.13 -3.33 -17.96
C HIS A 254 0.97 -3.69 -19.20
N GLY A 255 1.53 -2.69 -19.90
CA GLY A 255 2.38 -2.94 -21.06
C GLY A 255 3.78 -3.48 -20.72
N PHE A 256 4.37 -3.08 -19.59
CA PHE A 256 5.82 -3.19 -19.37
C PHE A 256 6.27 -3.69 -17.99
N MET A 257 5.36 -3.93 -17.03
CA MET A 257 5.72 -4.42 -15.69
C MET A 257 6.42 -5.77 -15.71
N GLN A 258 6.14 -6.61 -16.71
CA GLN A 258 6.86 -7.87 -16.93
C GLN A 258 8.37 -7.68 -17.18
N PHE A 259 8.77 -6.52 -17.72
CA PHE A 259 10.18 -6.19 -17.97
C PHE A 259 10.81 -5.42 -16.81
N HIS A 260 10.04 -4.97 -15.83
CA HIS A 260 10.57 -4.22 -14.70
C HIS A 260 11.54 -5.09 -13.87
N PRO A 261 12.74 -4.60 -13.49
CA PRO A 261 13.66 -5.35 -12.65
C PRO A 261 13.01 -5.83 -11.34
N PRO A 262 13.29 -7.05 -10.86
CA PRO A 262 14.25 -8.02 -11.41
C PRO A 262 13.73 -8.78 -12.63
N ARG A 263 14.61 -9.21 -13.55
CA ARG A 263 14.22 -10.07 -14.67
C ARG A 263 13.72 -11.43 -14.17
N LEU A 264 12.60 -11.91 -14.71
CA LEU A 264 12.03 -13.22 -14.38
C LEU A 264 12.43 -14.28 -15.41
N PRO A 265 12.51 -15.58 -15.05
CA PRO A 265 13.06 -16.62 -15.93
C PRO A 265 12.33 -16.76 -17.28
N TRP A 266 11.03 -16.47 -17.32
CA TRP A 266 10.20 -16.55 -18.53
C TRP A 266 10.29 -15.30 -19.43
N VAL A 267 10.97 -14.23 -18.98
CA VAL A 267 11.14 -13.00 -19.75
C VAL A 267 12.43 -13.10 -20.56
N LYS A 268 12.32 -12.95 -21.88
CA LYS A 268 13.47 -12.96 -22.79
C LYS A 268 14.42 -11.81 -22.45
N GLU A 269 15.72 -12.11 -22.48
CA GLU A 269 16.76 -11.15 -22.11
C GLU A 269 16.79 -9.94 -23.04
N GLU A 270 16.66 -10.15 -24.35
CA GLU A 270 16.61 -9.06 -25.35
C GLU A 270 15.47 -8.07 -25.10
N GLU A 271 14.26 -8.58 -24.77
CA GLU A 271 13.10 -7.72 -24.49
C GLU A 271 13.25 -7.01 -23.14
N PHE A 272 13.81 -7.69 -22.14
CA PHE A 272 14.10 -7.09 -20.86
C PHE A 272 15.08 -5.92 -21.01
N GLU A 273 16.17 -6.09 -21.76
CA GLU A 273 17.16 -5.04 -21.98
C GLU A 273 16.56 -3.79 -22.62
N LEU A 274 15.65 -3.96 -23.58
CA LEU A 274 14.97 -2.87 -24.27
C LEU A 274 13.98 -2.12 -23.37
N TYR A 275 13.17 -2.84 -22.59
CA TYR A 275 11.96 -2.27 -21.98
C TYR A 275 11.98 -2.12 -20.45
N GLN A 276 13.04 -2.59 -19.76
CA GLN A 276 13.14 -2.53 -18.29
C GLN A 276 12.98 -1.14 -17.68
N HIS A 277 13.24 -0.07 -18.44
CA HIS A 277 13.20 1.31 -17.97
C HIS A 277 11.84 1.99 -18.11
N VAL A 278 10.88 1.40 -18.84
CA VAL A 278 9.61 2.07 -19.18
C VAL A 278 8.80 2.41 -17.93
N VAL A 279 8.60 1.43 -17.04
CA VAL A 279 7.85 1.63 -15.79
C VAL A 279 8.54 2.66 -14.90
N GLU A 280 9.85 2.50 -14.67
CA GLU A 280 10.62 3.42 -13.82
C GLU A 280 10.52 4.86 -14.32
N THR A 281 10.69 5.05 -15.62
CA THR A 281 10.64 6.37 -16.27
C THR A 281 9.24 6.96 -16.22
N GLY A 282 8.19 6.14 -16.29
CA GLY A 282 6.80 6.57 -16.08
C GLY A 282 6.60 7.22 -14.70
N TYR A 283 7.13 6.63 -13.63
CA TYR A 283 7.05 7.23 -12.29
C TYR A 283 7.86 8.53 -12.18
N ILE A 284 9.05 8.60 -12.80
CA ILE A 284 9.87 9.82 -12.83
C ILE A 284 9.14 10.95 -13.58
N TYR A 285 8.50 10.63 -14.71
CA TYR A 285 7.70 11.57 -15.48
C TYR A 285 6.53 12.14 -14.64
N HIS A 286 5.86 11.27 -13.87
CA HIS A 286 4.81 11.69 -12.94
C HIS A 286 5.34 12.57 -11.80
N ASP A 287 6.52 12.29 -11.25
CA ASP A 287 7.14 13.16 -10.23
C ASP A 287 7.48 14.54 -10.81
N MET A 288 7.90 14.63 -12.07
CA MET A 288 8.13 15.91 -12.76
C MET A 288 6.83 16.71 -12.90
N MET A 289 5.76 16.09 -13.39
CA MET A 289 4.44 16.70 -13.49
C MET A 289 3.89 17.14 -12.12
N LEU A 290 4.11 16.33 -11.09
CA LEU A 290 3.75 16.66 -9.72
C LEU A 290 4.44 17.95 -9.25
N GLY A 291 5.71 18.16 -9.61
CA GLY A 291 6.44 19.40 -9.33
C GLY A 291 5.72 20.64 -9.88
N THR A 292 5.24 20.58 -11.12
CA THR A 292 4.46 21.65 -11.75
C THR A 292 3.13 21.89 -11.02
N LEU A 293 2.40 20.82 -10.69
CA LEU A 293 1.14 20.92 -9.95
C LEU A 293 1.34 21.55 -8.56
N MET A 294 2.39 21.13 -7.84
CA MET A 294 2.76 21.68 -6.53
C MET A 294 3.09 23.18 -6.64
N GLN A 295 3.82 23.58 -7.68
CA GLN A 295 4.17 24.97 -7.91
C GLN A 295 2.93 25.83 -8.17
N LEU A 296 1.99 25.35 -9.00
CA LEU A 296 0.75 26.07 -9.31
C LEU A 296 -0.23 26.10 -8.13
N ALA A 297 -0.26 25.04 -7.32
CA ALA A 297 -1.10 24.96 -6.12
C ALA A 297 -0.65 25.95 -5.03
N GLY A 298 0.66 26.17 -4.90
CA GLY A 298 1.26 27.03 -3.88
C GLY A 298 1.25 26.42 -2.47
N ASP A 299 2.05 26.99 -1.56
CA ASP A 299 2.30 26.43 -0.23
C ASP A 299 1.09 26.47 0.74
N GLU A 300 0.06 27.25 0.40
CA GLU A 300 -1.17 27.39 1.21
C GLU A 300 -2.24 26.33 0.85
N THR A 301 -1.99 25.52 -0.19
CA THR A 301 -2.89 24.46 -0.64
C THR A 301 -2.47 23.13 -0.02
N THR A 302 -3.45 22.34 0.45
CA THR A 302 -3.22 20.96 0.85
C THR A 302 -3.24 20.05 -0.38
N ILE A 303 -2.21 19.21 -0.54
CA ILE A 303 -2.11 18.23 -1.62
C ILE A 303 -2.39 16.86 -1.03
N MET A 304 -3.31 16.13 -1.64
CA MET A 304 -3.60 14.73 -1.35
C MET A 304 -3.32 13.91 -2.61
N LEU A 305 -2.41 12.94 -2.53
CA LEU A 305 -2.06 12.04 -3.63
C LEU A 305 -2.43 10.61 -3.23
N VAL A 306 -3.21 9.95 -4.08
CA VAL A 306 -3.76 8.62 -3.83
C VAL A 306 -3.57 7.71 -5.05
N SER A 307 -3.44 6.41 -4.79
CA SER A 307 -3.55 5.35 -5.81
C SER A 307 -4.48 4.26 -5.30
N ASP A 308 -5.37 3.80 -6.17
CA ASP A 308 -6.41 2.83 -5.88
C ASP A 308 -5.88 1.40 -5.65
N HIS A 309 -4.82 1.03 -6.35
CA HIS A 309 -4.05 -0.19 -6.13
C HIS A 309 -2.56 0.02 -6.46
N GLY A 310 -1.76 -1.04 -6.36
CA GLY A 310 -0.38 -1.05 -6.84
C GLY A 310 -0.17 -2.15 -7.88
N PHE A 311 1.09 -2.54 -8.13
CA PHE A 311 1.44 -3.65 -9.03
C PHE A 311 2.45 -4.58 -8.38
N HIS A 312 2.33 -5.87 -8.69
CA HIS A 312 3.41 -6.81 -8.40
C HIS A 312 4.65 -6.39 -9.22
N SER A 313 5.63 -5.79 -8.55
CA SER A 313 6.89 -5.29 -9.17
C SER A 313 8.09 -6.21 -8.87
N ASP A 314 7.85 -7.34 -8.23
CA ASP A 314 8.87 -8.29 -7.77
C ASP A 314 8.67 -9.69 -8.37
N HIS A 315 9.14 -10.73 -7.66
CA HIS A 315 9.01 -12.13 -8.09
C HIS A 315 7.58 -12.66 -8.07
N ASN A 316 6.61 -11.92 -7.54
CA ASN A 316 5.20 -12.32 -7.51
C ASN A 316 4.44 -12.00 -8.80
N ARG A 317 5.08 -11.44 -9.83
CA ARG A 317 4.43 -11.18 -11.12
C ARG A 317 3.91 -12.47 -11.75
N PRO A 318 2.66 -12.48 -12.26
CA PRO A 318 2.14 -13.65 -12.95
C PRO A 318 2.85 -13.83 -14.31
N ALA A 319 3.18 -15.08 -14.66
CA ALA A 319 3.75 -15.41 -15.97
C ALA A 319 2.71 -15.37 -17.10
N GLN A 320 1.44 -15.61 -16.75
CA GLN A 320 0.28 -15.55 -17.63
C GLN A 320 -0.88 -14.97 -16.85
N VAL A 321 -1.66 -14.12 -17.50
CA VAL A 321 -2.90 -13.56 -16.99
C VAL A 321 -4.05 -14.46 -17.45
N SER A 322 -5.08 -14.65 -16.62
CA SER A 322 -6.27 -15.40 -17.03
C SER A 322 -6.99 -14.74 -18.22
N ASP A 323 -7.72 -15.57 -19.00
CA ASP A 323 -8.55 -15.09 -20.11
C ASP A 323 -9.93 -14.61 -19.62
N GLU A 324 -10.13 -14.47 -18.30
CA GLU A 324 -11.39 -14.02 -17.73
C GLU A 324 -11.57 -12.50 -17.93
N PRO A 325 -12.82 -12.00 -18.00
CA PRO A 325 -13.08 -10.56 -17.99
C PRO A 325 -12.38 -9.88 -16.81
N ALA A 326 -11.66 -8.79 -17.10
CA ALA A 326 -10.79 -8.09 -16.15
C ALA A 326 -9.64 -8.94 -15.58
N GLY A 327 -9.19 -9.98 -16.29
CA GLY A 327 -7.99 -10.75 -15.99
C GLY A 327 -6.74 -9.92 -15.68
N PRO A 328 -6.45 -8.79 -16.38
CA PRO A 328 -5.30 -7.93 -16.08
C PRO A 328 -5.17 -7.51 -14.61
N ALA A 329 -6.26 -7.49 -13.85
CA ALA A 329 -6.26 -7.23 -12.41
C ALA A 329 -5.41 -8.21 -11.58
N GLU A 330 -5.09 -9.39 -12.10
CA GLU A 330 -4.17 -10.35 -11.44
C GLU A 330 -2.74 -9.82 -11.29
N GLN A 331 -2.38 -8.79 -12.06
CA GLN A 331 -1.08 -8.13 -11.97
C GLN A 331 -1.02 -7.09 -10.85
N HIS A 332 -2.18 -6.69 -10.32
CA HIS A 332 -2.31 -5.63 -9.33
C HIS A 332 -1.91 -6.12 -7.92
N SER A 333 -1.19 -5.28 -7.19
CA SER A 333 -0.97 -5.47 -5.77
C SER A 333 -2.13 -4.86 -4.99
N HIS A 334 -2.46 -5.44 -3.83
CA HIS A 334 -3.61 -5.00 -3.02
C HIS A 334 -3.49 -3.57 -2.45
N TYR A 335 -2.27 -3.01 -2.40
CA TYR A 335 -2.03 -1.71 -1.77
C TYR A 335 -1.55 -0.68 -2.78
N GLY A 336 -2.30 0.40 -2.90
CA GLY A 336 -1.82 1.65 -3.51
C GLY A 336 -1.15 2.55 -2.47
N ILE A 337 -0.95 3.81 -2.85
CA ILE A 337 -0.32 4.84 -2.04
C ILE A 337 -1.34 5.83 -1.47
N PHE A 338 -1.01 6.39 -0.30
CA PHE A 338 -1.66 7.57 0.25
C PHE A 338 -0.59 8.57 0.70
N LEU A 339 -0.79 9.83 0.33
CA LEU A 339 0.02 10.98 0.74
C LEU A 339 -0.88 12.18 0.99
N MET A 340 -0.63 12.92 2.06
CA MET A 340 -1.31 14.20 2.30
C MET A 340 -0.33 15.19 2.94
N SER A 341 -0.18 16.38 2.35
CA SER A 341 0.74 17.41 2.82
C SER A 341 0.15 18.80 2.60
N GLY A 342 0.22 19.66 3.63
CA GLY A 342 -0.28 21.03 3.58
C GLY A 342 -0.61 21.62 4.94
N PRO A 343 -1.20 22.82 5.00
CA PRO A 343 -1.61 23.45 6.25
C PRO A 343 -2.54 22.55 7.08
N GLY A 344 -2.23 22.37 8.36
CA GLY A 344 -3.01 21.54 9.29
C GLY A 344 -2.76 20.03 9.21
N THR A 345 -1.90 19.57 8.29
CA THR A 345 -1.47 18.17 8.23
C THR A 345 -0.27 17.91 9.15
N LYS A 346 -0.15 16.68 9.65
CA LYS A 346 1.07 16.25 10.34
C LYS A 346 2.23 16.14 9.34
N LYS A 347 3.46 16.14 9.85
CA LYS A 347 4.68 16.17 9.04
C LYS A 347 5.62 15.03 9.40
N ASP A 348 6.18 14.39 8.37
CA ASP A 348 7.11 13.25 8.49
C ASP A 348 6.51 12.09 9.32
N GLU A 349 5.20 11.85 9.14
CA GLU A 349 4.47 10.80 9.84
C GLU A 349 3.93 9.73 8.88
N ARG A 350 3.78 8.51 9.39
CA ARG A 350 3.15 7.40 8.67
C ARG A 350 1.76 7.16 9.25
N ILE A 351 0.76 7.14 8.38
CA ILE A 351 -0.58 6.67 8.71
C ILE A 351 -0.76 5.22 8.27
N TYR A 352 -1.74 4.58 8.86
CA TYR A 352 -2.06 3.19 8.59
C TYR A 352 -3.56 2.93 8.62
N GLY A 353 -3.98 1.85 7.96
CA GLY A 353 -5.39 1.45 7.92
C GLY A 353 -6.26 2.35 7.05
N ALA A 354 -5.64 3.08 6.11
CA ALA A 354 -6.35 3.82 5.09
C ALA A 354 -6.86 2.88 4.00
N ASN A 355 -8.07 3.13 3.51
CA ASN A 355 -8.66 2.46 2.36
C ASN A 355 -9.29 3.49 1.41
N LEU A 356 -9.67 3.06 0.20
CA LEU A 356 -10.20 3.95 -0.85
C LEU A 356 -11.41 4.78 -0.41
N LEU A 357 -12.28 4.19 0.43
CA LEU A 357 -13.52 4.82 0.89
C LEU A 357 -13.24 5.99 1.83
N ASP A 358 -12.05 6.06 2.44
CA ASP A 358 -11.68 7.06 3.45
C ASP A 358 -11.36 8.43 2.84
N VAL A 359 -11.13 8.51 1.52
CA VAL A 359 -10.71 9.75 0.84
C VAL A 359 -11.79 10.84 0.94
N THR A 360 -13.00 10.55 0.47
CA THR A 360 -14.14 11.48 0.52
C THR A 360 -14.46 12.00 1.93
N PRO A 361 -14.71 11.16 2.95
CA PRO A 361 -15.01 11.63 4.29
C PRO A 361 -13.85 12.45 4.90
N THR A 362 -12.60 12.12 4.58
CA THR A 362 -11.43 12.91 5.01
C THR A 362 -11.41 14.29 4.39
N ILE A 363 -11.73 14.42 3.10
CA ILE A 363 -11.78 15.70 2.41
C ILE A 363 -12.95 16.57 2.92
N LEU A 364 -14.13 15.99 3.14
CA LEU A 364 -15.26 16.71 3.75
C LEU A 364 -14.88 17.29 5.13
N HIS A 365 -14.27 16.46 5.98
CA HIS A 365 -13.78 16.91 7.28
C HIS A 365 -12.68 17.98 7.20
N PHE A 366 -11.81 17.94 6.18
CA PHE A 366 -10.81 18.97 5.93
C PHE A 366 -11.45 20.36 5.73
N TYR A 367 -12.53 20.42 4.93
CA TYR A 367 -13.29 21.64 4.69
C TYR A 367 -14.22 22.02 5.87
N GLY A 368 -14.40 21.13 6.84
CA GLY A 368 -15.34 21.34 7.96
C GLY A 368 -16.79 21.10 7.55
N LEU A 369 -17.01 20.27 6.52
CA LEU A 369 -18.34 19.81 6.11
C LEU A 369 -18.67 18.50 6.83
N PRO A 370 -19.96 18.23 7.08
CA PRO A 370 -20.38 17.00 7.74
C PRO A 370 -20.12 15.77 6.85
N VAL A 371 -19.77 14.66 7.49
CA VAL A 371 -19.56 13.35 6.86
C VAL A 371 -20.90 12.60 6.78
N GLY A 372 -21.19 11.99 5.63
CA GLY A 372 -22.40 11.18 5.47
C GLY A 372 -22.35 9.91 6.31
N GLU A 373 -23.41 9.62 7.07
CA GLU A 373 -23.52 8.39 7.88
C GLU A 373 -23.69 7.14 7.03
N ASP A 374 -24.11 7.32 5.78
CA ASP A 374 -24.24 6.29 4.77
C ASP A 374 -22.94 6.06 3.97
N MET A 375 -21.86 6.80 4.24
CA MET A 375 -20.52 6.52 3.70
C MET A 375 -19.92 5.30 4.41
N ASP A 376 -19.27 4.42 3.63
CA ASP A 376 -18.61 3.23 4.17
C ASP A 376 -17.20 3.54 4.72
N GLY A 377 -16.59 4.64 4.26
CA GLY A 377 -15.28 5.09 4.69
C GLY A 377 -15.29 5.93 5.97
N LYS A 378 -14.11 6.11 6.56
CA LYS A 378 -13.90 6.92 7.77
C LYS A 378 -12.96 8.10 7.51
N VAL A 379 -13.03 9.09 8.39
CA VAL A 379 -12.06 10.19 8.41
C VAL A 379 -10.70 9.68 8.87
N LEU A 380 -9.65 9.95 8.10
CA LEU A 380 -8.26 9.70 8.48
C LEU A 380 -7.78 10.76 9.48
N VAL A 381 -8.34 10.74 10.69
CA VAL A 381 -8.05 11.73 11.75
C VAL A 381 -6.56 11.82 12.09
N ASN A 382 -5.82 10.73 11.92
CA ASN A 382 -4.37 10.68 12.15
C ASN A 382 -3.53 11.45 11.11
N ALA A 383 -4.12 11.90 10.00
CA ALA A 383 -3.48 12.78 9.02
C ALA A 383 -3.41 14.25 9.48
N PHE A 384 -4.31 14.66 10.39
CA PHE A 384 -4.42 16.04 10.86
C PHE A 384 -3.59 16.29 12.12
N ALA A 385 -3.04 17.50 12.23
CA ALA A 385 -2.30 17.93 13.42
C ALA A 385 -3.23 18.35 14.57
N ASP A 386 -4.48 18.72 14.25
CA ASP A 386 -5.52 19.07 15.20
C ASP A 386 -6.54 17.94 15.37
N SER A 387 -7.17 17.89 16.55
CA SER A 387 -8.26 16.96 16.84
C SER A 387 -9.58 17.73 16.80
N ARG A 388 -10.28 17.68 15.66
CA ARG A 388 -11.60 18.29 15.49
C ARG A 388 -12.71 17.23 15.56
N PRO A 389 -13.88 17.56 16.15
CA PRO A 389 -15.01 16.64 16.14
C PRO A 389 -15.46 16.36 14.71
N ILE A 390 -15.93 15.14 14.46
CA ILE A 390 -16.50 14.74 13.17
C ILE A 390 -17.99 15.04 13.20
N GLU A 391 -18.39 16.10 12.50
CA GLU A 391 -19.80 16.40 12.25
C GLU A 391 -20.37 15.46 11.21
N THR A 392 -21.64 15.06 11.34
CA THR A 392 -22.28 14.10 10.45
C THR A 392 -23.66 14.52 9.99
N ILE A 393 -24.07 13.98 8.85
CA ILE A 393 -25.43 14.08 8.31
C ILE A 393 -25.92 12.70 7.86
N PRO A 394 -27.23 12.44 7.78
CA PRO A 394 -27.73 11.13 7.37
C PRO A 394 -27.22 10.67 6.00
N SER A 395 -27.25 11.56 5.00
CA SER A 395 -26.75 11.31 3.66
C SER A 395 -26.58 12.61 2.88
N TRP A 396 -25.52 12.71 2.09
CA TRP A 396 -25.36 13.79 1.11
C TRP A 396 -26.30 13.63 -0.09
N ASP A 397 -26.78 12.43 -0.40
CA ASP A 397 -27.66 12.18 -1.55
C ASP A 397 -29.08 12.74 -1.32
N ALA A 398 -29.45 12.92 -0.05
CA ALA A 398 -30.74 13.49 0.34
C ALA A 398 -30.74 15.03 0.46
N VAL A 399 -29.58 15.68 0.29
CA VAL A 399 -29.48 17.15 0.42
C VAL A 399 -30.10 17.83 -0.81
N GLU A 400 -31.05 18.75 -0.63
CA GLU A 400 -31.65 19.47 -1.76
C GLU A 400 -30.73 20.58 -2.30
N GLY A 401 -30.82 20.87 -3.60
CA GLY A 401 -30.08 21.95 -4.26
C GLY A 401 -29.42 21.53 -5.58
N PRO A 402 -28.89 22.48 -6.36
CA PRO A 402 -28.14 22.16 -7.57
C PRO A 402 -26.85 21.44 -7.19
N ASP A 403 -26.66 20.23 -7.71
CA ASP A 403 -25.51 19.37 -7.45
C ASP A 403 -24.66 19.10 -8.71
N GLY A 404 -25.10 19.60 -9.86
CA GLY A 404 -24.42 19.42 -11.14
C GLY A 404 -24.49 17.99 -11.69
N CYS A 405 -25.29 17.10 -11.11
CA CYS A 405 -25.53 15.77 -11.68
C CYS A 405 -26.34 15.90 -12.99
N HIS A 406 -26.11 14.98 -13.94
CA HIS A 406 -26.97 14.85 -15.11
C HIS A 406 -28.36 14.35 -14.72
N SER A 407 -29.39 14.69 -15.52
CA SER A 407 -30.72 14.12 -15.32
C SER A 407 -30.75 12.63 -15.68
N GLU A 408 -31.65 11.87 -15.06
CA GLU A 408 -31.84 10.43 -15.34
C GLU A 408 -32.17 10.15 -16.83
N ASP A 409 -32.74 11.14 -17.53
CA ASP A 409 -33.10 11.06 -18.96
C ASP A 409 -31.92 11.31 -19.91
N SER A 410 -30.70 11.53 -19.41
CA SER A 410 -29.53 11.84 -20.25
C SER A 410 -29.09 10.61 -21.06
N VAL A 411 -28.98 10.77 -22.39
CA VAL A 411 -28.64 9.69 -23.33
C VAL A 411 -27.32 9.99 -24.06
N MET A 412 -26.52 8.93 -24.26
CA MET A 412 -25.26 8.96 -25.01
C MET A 412 -25.45 8.63 -26.50
N ASP A 413 -24.53 9.08 -27.36
CA ASP A 413 -24.53 8.74 -28.79
C ASP A 413 -24.18 7.24 -29.01
N PRO A 414 -24.98 6.48 -29.81
CA PRO A 414 -24.70 5.08 -30.13
C PRO A 414 -23.36 4.80 -30.84
N ILE A 415 -22.85 5.72 -31.66
CA ILE A 415 -21.58 5.55 -32.38
C ILE A 415 -20.40 5.66 -31.41
N GLU A 416 -20.46 6.62 -30.49
CA GLU A 416 -19.45 6.83 -29.45
C GLU A 416 -19.34 5.62 -28.53
N THR A 417 -20.51 5.04 -28.22
CA THR A 417 -20.66 3.84 -27.41
C THR A 417 -19.87 2.65 -27.99
N LYS A 418 -19.95 2.43 -29.32
CA LYS A 418 -19.28 1.31 -29.99
C LYS A 418 -17.75 1.44 -29.97
N ALA A 419 -17.22 2.63 -30.27
CA ALA A 419 -15.77 2.83 -30.33
C ALA A 419 -15.09 2.63 -28.97
N ALA A 420 -15.75 3.04 -27.88
CA ALA A 420 -15.24 2.85 -26.53
C ALA A 420 -15.32 1.38 -26.07
N LEU A 421 -16.36 0.63 -26.48
CA LEU A 421 -16.43 -0.82 -26.25
C LEU A 421 -15.31 -1.56 -26.99
N ASP A 422 -15.04 -1.24 -28.26
CA ASP A 422 -13.94 -1.85 -29.03
C ASP A 422 -12.59 -1.66 -28.33
N GLN A 423 -12.38 -0.51 -27.69
CA GLN A 423 -11.17 -0.23 -26.91
C GLN A 423 -11.09 -1.10 -25.65
N LEU A 424 -12.18 -1.23 -24.88
CA LEU A 424 -12.22 -2.08 -23.69
C LEU A 424 -11.99 -3.55 -24.03
N VAL A 425 -12.51 -4.01 -25.18
CA VAL A 425 -12.24 -5.36 -25.73
C VAL A 425 -10.76 -5.52 -26.08
N ALA A 426 -10.17 -4.55 -26.79
CA ALA A 426 -8.76 -4.60 -27.17
C ALA A 426 -7.81 -4.62 -25.96
N LEU A 427 -8.22 -4.02 -24.84
CA LEU A 427 -7.47 -4.02 -23.58
C LEU A 427 -7.74 -5.28 -22.72
N GLY A 428 -8.72 -6.12 -23.09
CA GLY A 428 -9.08 -7.32 -22.34
C GLY A 428 -9.89 -7.07 -21.06
N TYR A 429 -10.45 -5.86 -20.88
CA TYR A 429 -11.29 -5.54 -19.73
C TYR A 429 -12.70 -6.14 -19.84
N ILE A 430 -13.21 -6.25 -21.07
CA ILE A 430 -14.48 -6.90 -21.37
C ILE A 430 -14.29 -7.92 -22.50
N GLU A 431 -15.11 -8.96 -22.49
CA GLU A 431 -15.19 -9.86 -23.64
C GLU A 431 -15.80 -9.15 -24.84
N LYS A 432 -15.42 -9.57 -26.06
CA LYS A 432 -16.05 -9.06 -27.28
C LYS A 432 -17.56 -9.36 -27.19
N PRO A 433 -18.42 -8.33 -27.26
CA PRO A 433 -19.86 -8.53 -27.26
C PRO A 433 -20.28 -9.51 -28.36
N ASP A 434 -21.25 -10.37 -28.04
CA ASP A 434 -21.82 -11.29 -29.03
C ASP A 434 -22.51 -10.50 -30.15
N ASP A 435 -22.51 -11.07 -31.36
CA ASP A 435 -23.21 -10.45 -32.50
C ASP A 435 -24.74 -10.48 -32.28
N ASP A 436 -25.24 -11.40 -31.44
CA ASP A 436 -26.59 -11.40 -30.90
C ASP A 436 -26.72 -10.41 -29.73
N LEU A 437 -27.52 -9.37 -29.94
CA LEU A 437 -27.76 -8.29 -28.99
C LEU A 437 -28.36 -8.77 -27.66
N GLU A 438 -29.30 -9.71 -27.70
CA GLU A 438 -29.96 -10.21 -26.48
C GLU A 438 -28.94 -10.96 -25.62
N LYS A 439 -28.10 -11.78 -26.28
CA LYS A 439 -27.01 -12.49 -25.63
C LYS A 439 -25.95 -11.55 -25.06
N ALA A 440 -25.53 -10.53 -25.82
CA ALA A 440 -24.57 -9.52 -25.35
C ALA A 440 -25.07 -8.76 -24.11
N ILE A 441 -26.36 -8.42 -24.06
CA ILE A 441 -27.00 -7.76 -22.90
C ILE A 441 -27.03 -8.71 -21.69
N ASN A 442 -27.42 -9.97 -21.90
CA ASN A 442 -27.48 -10.98 -20.84
C ASN A 442 -26.09 -11.25 -20.26
N ASP A 443 -25.07 -11.41 -21.11
CA ASP A 443 -23.68 -11.63 -20.70
C ASP A 443 -23.17 -10.42 -19.90
N THR A 444 -23.41 -9.19 -20.38
CA THR A 444 -23.02 -7.96 -19.66
C THR A 444 -23.71 -7.84 -18.30
N THR A 445 -25.02 -8.12 -18.24
CA THR A 445 -25.80 -8.08 -17.00
C THR A 445 -25.26 -9.10 -16.00
N ARG A 446 -24.97 -10.32 -16.46
CA ARG A 446 -24.38 -11.37 -15.64
C ARG A 446 -23.03 -10.97 -15.06
N GLU A 447 -22.15 -10.34 -15.83
CA GLU A 447 -20.86 -9.84 -15.31
C GLU A 447 -21.05 -8.76 -14.23
N LEU A 448 -22.00 -7.83 -14.42
CA LEU A 448 -22.28 -6.79 -13.42
C LEU A 448 -22.84 -7.38 -12.13
N GLU A 449 -23.76 -8.35 -12.22
CA GLU A 449 -24.28 -9.06 -11.06
C GLU A 449 -23.17 -9.83 -10.33
N TYR A 450 -22.27 -10.48 -11.06
CA TYR A 450 -21.14 -11.18 -10.46
C TYR A 450 -20.19 -10.21 -9.73
N ASN A 451 -19.88 -9.06 -10.33
CA ASN A 451 -19.05 -8.05 -9.68
C ASN A 451 -19.73 -7.43 -8.45
N LEU A 452 -21.05 -7.23 -8.49
CA LEU A 452 -21.84 -6.82 -7.33
C LEU A 452 -21.76 -7.85 -6.20
N ALA A 453 -21.93 -9.13 -6.52
CA ALA A 453 -21.78 -10.21 -5.55
C ALA A 453 -20.37 -10.23 -4.93
N ARG A 454 -19.32 -10.06 -5.74
CA ARG A 454 -17.93 -9.94 -5.25
C ARG A 454 -17.75 -8.74 -4.32
N SER A 455 -18.38 -7.60 -4.62
CA SER A 455 -18.37 -6.43 -3.73
C SER A 455 -19.08 -6.70 -2.40
N TYR A 456 -20.15 -7.50 -2.39
CA TYR A 456 -20.78 -7.93 -1.14
C TYR A 456 -19.90 -8.90 -0.35
N VAL A 457 -19.22 -9.84 -1.01
CA VAL A 457 -18.24 -10.74 -0.37
C VAL A 457 -17.12 -9.94 0.28
N ASP A 458 -16.54 -8.96 -0.42
CA ASP A 458 -15.49 -8.07 0.11
C ASP A 458 -15.96 -7.27 1.33
N ALA A 459 -17.23 -6.85 1.34
CA ALA A 459 -17.86 -6.18 2.48
C ALA A 459 -18.26 -7.14 3.62
N GLY A 460 -18.05 -8.46 3.48
CA GLY A 460 -18.49 -9.47 4.44
C GLY A 460 -20.00 -9.72 4.46
N MET A 461 -20.75 -9.21 3.47
CA MET A 461 -22.20 -9.37 3.32
C MET A 461 -22.55 -10.66 2.57
N TYR A 462 -22.13 -11.81 3.11
CA TYR A 462 -22.22 -13.10 2.41
C TYR A 462 -23.65 -13.53 2.05
N ALA A 463 -24.66 -13.18 2.86
CA ALA A 463 -26.06 -13.50 2.56
C ALA A 463 -26.58 -12.78 1.30
N HIS A 464 -26.20 -11.52 1.10
CA HIS A 464 -26.57 -10.76 -0.11
C HIS A 464 -25.81 -11.28 -1.33
N ALA A 465 -24.54 -11.65 -1.16
CA ALA A 465 -23.76 -12.28 -2.22
C ALA A 465 -24.34 -13.64 -2.62
N GLU A 466 -24.80 -14.43 -1.64
CA GLU A 466 -25.40 -15.75 -1.86
C GLU A 466 -26.63 -15.67 -2.77
N GLU A 467 -27.55 -14.71 -2.52
CA GLU A 467 -28.77 -14.55 -3.33
C GLU A 467 -28.46 -14.36 -4.82
N ILE A 468 -27.45 -13.56 -5.13
CA ILE A 468 -27.02 -13.32 -6.51
C ILE A 468 -26.29 -14.55 -7.06
N LEU A 469 -25.32 -15.09 -6.32
CA LEU A 469 -24.46 -16.19 -6.79
C LEU A 469 -25.23 -17.50 -6.99
N ASP A 470 -26.22 -17.79 -6.16
CA ASP A 470 -27.08 -18.97 -6.28
C ASP A 470 -27.91 -18.90 -7.57
N ARG A 471 -28.49 -17.73 -7.88
CA ARG A 471 -29.19 -17.47 -9.14
C ARG A 471 -28.25 -17.60 -10.35
N LEU A 472 -27.08 -16.96 -10.29
CA LEU A 472 -26.09 -17.01 -11.38
C LEU A 472 -25.62 -18.45 -11.65
N TYR A 473 -25.29 -19.20 -10.60
CA TYR A 473 -24.85 -20.58 -10.74
C TYR A 473 -25.98 -21.53 -11.20
N THR A 474 -27.21 -21.29 -10.77
CA THR A 474 -28.37 -22.07 -11.23
C THR A 474 -28.63 -21.86 -12.71
N ASN A 475 -28.48 -20.63 -13.21
CA ASN A 475 -28.69 -20.30 -14.62
C ASN A 475 -27.52 -20.76 -15.50
N ASP A 476 -26.29 -20.63 -15.02
CA ASP A 476 -25.06 -20.93 -15.76
C ASP A 476 -24.12 -21.85 -14.97
N PRO A 477 -24.46 -23.13 -14.75
CA PRO A 477 -23.68 -24.05 -13.91
C PRO A 477 -22.29 -24.38 -14.46
N ASP A 478 -22.05 -24.15 -15.76
CA ASP A 478 -20.75 -24.33 -16.40
C ASP A 478 -19.76 -23.18 -16.10
N GLN A 479 -20.25 -22.04 -15.60
CA GLN A 479 -19.42 -20.93 -15.14
C GLN A 479 -18.90 -21.20 -13.72
N TYR A 480 -17.86 -22.04 -13.63
CA TYR A 480 -17.33 -22.55 -12.35
C TYR A 480 -17.02 -21.47 -11.31
N ARG A 481 -16.63 -20.26 -11.74
CA ARG A 481 -16.31 -19.13 -10.85
C ARG A 481 -17.49 -18.69 -9.98
N PHE A 482 -18.73 -18.86 -10.44
CA PHE A 482 -19.93 -18.58 -9.63
C PHE A 482 -20.06 -19.61 -8.51
N GLY A 483 -19.97 -20.90 -8.85
CA GLY A 483 -20.03 -21.99 -7.89
C GLY A 483 -18.92 -21.93 -6.85
N ILE A 484 -17.69 -21.54 -7.23
CA ILE A 484 -16.58 -21.37 -6.29
C ILE A 484 -16.87 -20.24 -5.29
N GLN A 485 -17.32 -19.07 -5.75
CA GLN A 485 -17.66 -17.96 -4.85
C GLN A 485 -18.87 -18.27 -3.98
N LEU A 486 -19.87 -19.00 -4.51
CA LEU A 486 -21.03 -19.46 -3.77
C LEU A 486 -20.64 -20.41 -2.64
N VAL A 487 -19.75 -21.37 -2.93
CA VAL A 487 -19.16 -22.25 -1.90
C VAL A 487 -18.47 -21.44 -0.82
N ASN A 488 -17.65 -20.45 -1.19
CA ASN A 488 -17.00 -19.57 -0.21
C ASN A 488 -18.01 -18.83 0.68
N CYS A 489 -19.13 -18.36 0.12
CA CYS A 489 -20.21 -17.74 0.90
C CYS A 489 -20.83 -18.72 1.89
N TRP A 490 -21.21 -19.93 1.45
CA TRP A 490 -21.77 -20.95 2.33
C TRP A 490 -20.81 -21.40 3.44
N LEU A 491 -19.51 -21.47 3.16
CA LEU A 491 -18.50 -21.73 4.18
C LEU A 491 -18.49 -20.67 5.28
N ARG A 492 -18.70 -19.39 4.92
CA ARG A 492 -18.75 -18.26 5.87
C ARG A 492 -20.09 -18.16 6.61
N LEU A 493 -21.18 -18.56 5.96
CA LEU A 493 -22.53 -18.61 6.54
C LEU A 493 -22.78 -19.89 7.37
N GLY A 494 -21.83 -20.83 7.41
CA GLY A 494 -22.00 -22.11 8.11
C GLY A 494 -22.95 -23.10 7.43
N GLN A 495 -23.31 -22.87 6.17
CA GLN A 495 -24.25 -23.69 5.39
C GLN A 495 -23.53 -24.90 4.74
N PHE A 496 -22.84 -25.70 5.55
CA PHE A 496 -21.89 -26.68 5.04
C PHE A 496 -22.52 -27.84 4.25
N ASP A 497 -23.77 -28.18 4.51
CA ASP A 497 -24.47 -29.28 3.84
C ASP A 497 -24.71 -29.01 2.36
N ARG A 498 -24.71 -27.73 1.94
CA ARG A 498 -24.87 -27.30 0.55
C ARG A 498 -23.58 -27.36 -0.26
N VAL A 499 -22.42 -27.37 0.40
CA VAL A 499 -21.11 -27.26 -0.26
C VAL A 499 -20.75 -28.54 -1.02
N GLU A 500 -20.85 -29.70 -0.38
CA GLU A 500 -20.37 -30.97 -0.96
C GLU A 500 -21.09 -31.37 -2.27
N PRO A 501 -22.43 -31.21 -2.39
CA PRO A 501 -23.13 -31.46 -3.65
C PRO A 501 -22.62 -30.58 -4.81
N VAL A 502 -22.40 -29.29 -4.55
CA VAL A 502 -21.92 -28.35 -5.57
C VAL A 502 -20.46 -28.65 -5.95
N LEU A 503 -19.58 -28.92 -4.98
CA LEU A 503 -18.20 -29.32 -5.28
C LEU A 503 -18.14 -30.56 -6.16
N LYS A 504 -18.96 -31.58 -5.87
CA LYS A 504 -19.05 -32.80 -6.72
C LYS A 504 -19.58 -32.48 -8.12
N ALA A 505 -20.57 -31.60 -8.23
CA ALA A 505 -21.12 -31.18 -9.52
C ALA A 505 -20.07 -30.44 -10.36
N LEU A 506 -19.36 -29.47 -9.76
CA LEU A 506 -18.27 -28.72 -10.41
C LEU A 506 -17.16 -29.66 -10.88
N GLU A 507 -16.72 -30.60 -10.03
CA GLU A 507 -15.68 -31.58 -10.38
C GLU A 507 -16.13 -32.51 -11.52
N LYS A 508 -17.39 -32.96 -11.49
CA LYS A 508 -17.97 -33.79 -12.55
C LYS A 508 -18.06 -33.04 -13.88
N SER A 509 -18.56 -31.80 -13.88
CA SER A 509 -18.62 -30.96 -15.08
C SER A 509 -17.21 -30.70 -15.62
N LYS A 510 -16.24 -30.35 -14.76
CA LYS A 510 -14.86 -30.10 -15.21
C LYS A 510 -14.21 -31.35 -15.83
N LYS A 511 -14.47 -32.54 -15.28
CA LYS A 511 -14.02 -33.82 -15.86
C LYS A 511 -14.67 -34.10 -17.22
N ALA A 512 -15.96 -33.80 -17.36
CA ALA A 512 -16.68 -33.97 -18.63
C ALA A 512 -16.15 -33.02 -19.71
N ASN A 513 -16.01 -31.74 -19.38
CA ASN A 513 -15.51 -30.70 -20.30
C ASN A 513 -14.06 -30.98 -20.72
N ALA A 514 -13.20 -31.41 -19.78
CA ALA A 514 -11.85 -31.82 -20.10
C ALA A 514 -11.81 -33.04 -21.04
N LYS A 515 -12.74 -33.99 -20.91
CA LYS A 515 -12.85 -35.13 -21.82
C LYS A 515 -13.29 -34.68 -23.22
N GLN A 516 -14.30 -33.82 -23.30
CA GLN A 516 -14.76 -33.26 -24.58
C GLN A 516 -13.65 -32.48 -25.28
N ALA A 517 -12.95 -31.60 -24.55
CA ALA A 517 -11.85 -30.82 -25.11
C ALA A 517 -10.72 -31.71 -25.69
N ARG A 518 -10.40 -32.85 -25.05
CA ARG A 518 -9.42 -33.82 -25.59
C ARG A 518 -9.89 -34.45 -26.90
N GLU A 519 -11.18 -34.74 -27.03
CA GLU A 519 -11.74 -35.30 -28.26
C GLU A 519 -11.73 -34.26 -29.39
N GLU A 520 -12.09 -33.01 -29.10
CA GLU A 520 -12.02 -31.92 -30.07
C GLU A 520 -10.59 -31.63 -30.52
N ILE A 521 -9.61 -31.66 -29.60
CA ILE A 521 -8.18 -31.55 -29.96
C ILE A 521 -7.79 -32.68 -30.91
N LYS A 522 -8.23 -33.91 -30.63
CA LYS A 522 -7.93 -35.08 -31.48
C LYS A 522 -8.52 -34.92 -32.88
N GLN A 523 -9.76 -34.45 -32.99
CA GLN A 523 -10.40 -34.17 -34.28
C GLN A 523 -9.67 -33.07 -35.05
N LEU A 524 -9.25 -32.00 -34.35
CA LEU A 524 -8.49 -30.90 -34.93
C LEU A 524 -7.13 -31.37 -35.45
N PHE A 525 -6.43 -32.19 -34.66
CA PHE A 525 -5.15 -32.77 -35.08
C PHE A 525 -5.29 -33.72 -36.27
N GLU A 526 -6.38 -34.49 -36.36
CA GLU A 526 -6.65 -35.34 -37.54
C GLU A 526 -6.96 -34.50 -38.80
N GLN A 527 -7.67 -33.37 -38.65
CA GLN A 527 -7.98 -32.46 -39.75
C GLN A 527 -6.73 -31.83 -40.38
N TYR A 528 -5.76 -31.46 -39.56
CA TYR A 528 -4.50 -30.81 -40.00
C TYR A 528 -3.34 -31.81 -40.12
N LYS A 529 -3.63 -33.10 -40.16
CA LYS A 529 -2.61 -34.14 -40.30
C LYS A 529 -2.16 -34.24 -41.75
N ASN A 530 -0.86 -34.16 -42.01
CA ASN A 530 -0.31 -34.39 -43.33
C ASN A 530 -0.42 -35.90 -43.67
N PRO A 531 -1.12 -36.27 -44.75
CA PRO A 531 -1.36 -37.67 -45.11
C PRO A 531 -0.08 -38.43 -45.50
N ASP A 532 0.98 -37.73 -45.89
CA ASP A 532 2.24 -38.34 -46.36
C ASP A 532 3.29 -38.47 -45.24
N THR A 533 3.32 -37.53 -44.28
CA THR A 533 4.35 -37.50 -43.20
C THR A 533 3.83 -37.87 -41.82
N ASP A 534 2.50 -37.97 -41.64
CA ASP A 534 1.83 -38.18 -40.35
C ASP A 534 2.04 -37.02 -39.33
N GLU A 535 2.72 -35.94 -39.73
CA GLU A 535 2.96 -34.74 -38.92
C GLU A 535 1.78 -33.75 -38.98
N ILE A 536 1.65 -32.89 -37.97
CA ILE A 536 0.63 -31.85 -37.96
C ILE A 536 1.13 -30.65 -38.77
N ASP A 537 0.31 -30.21 -39.73
CA ASP A 537 0.50 -28.98 -40.50
C ASP A 537 0.12 -27.76 -39.64
N TRP A 538 1.08 -27.28 -38.86
CA TRP A 538 0.94 -26.09 -38.03
C TRP A 538 0.81 -24.81 -38.85
N ASP A 539 1.45 -24.74 -40.02
CA ASP A 539 1.46 -23.58 -40.90
C ASP A 539 0.11 -23.42 -41.65
N GLY A 540 -0.62 -24.52 -41.85
CA GLY A 540 -1.97 -24.52 -42.40
C GLY A 540 -3.07 -24.07 -41.43
N MET A 541 -2.79 -23.97 -40.12
CA MET A 541 -3.77 -23.50 -39.12
C MET A 541 -3.87 -21.98 -39.09
N ASP A 542 -5.07 -21.44 -39.34
CA ASP A 542 -5.33 -20.01 -39.17
C ASP A 542 -5.28 -19.56 -37.69
N GLU A 543 -5.20 -18.24 -37.47
CA GLU A 543 -5.07 -17.66 -36.12
C GLU A 543 -6.24 -18.03 -35.21
N GLN A 544 -7.46 -18.13 -35.75
CA GLN A 544 -8.64 -18.49 -34.99
C GLN A 544 -8.58 -19.95 -34.51
N THR A 545 -8.10 -20.86 -35.36
CA THR A 545 -7.88 -22.27 -35.05
C THR A 545 -6.80 -22.43 -34.00
N GLN A 546 -5.69 -21.70 -34.10
CA GLN A 546 -4.63 -21.73 -33.08
C GLN A 546 -5.12 -21.21 -31.71
N ARG A 547 -5.91 -20.14 -31.69
CA ARG A 547 -6.56 -19.64 -30.46
C ARG A 547 -7.52 -20.67 -29.86
N LYS A 548 -8.34 -21.31 -30.71
CA LYS A 548 -9.25 -22.39 -30.30
C LYS A 548 -8.47 -23.57 -29.69
N LEU A 549 -7.40 -24.02 -30.35
CA LEU A 549 -6.55 -25.10 -29.85
C LEU A 549 -5.95 -24.76 -28.48
N THR A 550 -5.44 -23.54 -28.31
CA THR A 550 -4.88 -23.06 -27.03
C THR A 550 -5.94 -23.11 -25.92
N LYS A 551 -7.16 -22.64 -26.20
CA LYS A 551 -8.29 -22.73 -25.26
C LYS A 551 -8.64 -24.18 -24.91
N LEU A 552 -8.80 -25.04 -25.90
CA LEU A 552 -9.10 -26.46 -25.70
C LEU A 552 -7.99 -27.16 -24.89
N GLN A 553 -6.72 -26.85 -25.16
CA GLN A 553 -5.61 -27.41 -24.39
C GLN A 553 -5.67 -27.02 -22.92
N LYS A 554 -6.08 -25.78 -22.60
CA LYS A 554 -6.32 -25.32 -21.22
C LYS A 554 -7.50 -26.06 -20.58
N GLU A 555 -8.61 -26.21 -21.30
CA GLU A 555 -9.81 -26.92 -20.84
C GLU A 555 -9.61 -28.43 -20.65
N SER A 556 -8.73 -29.04 -21.46
CA SER A 556 -8.37 -30.46 -21.38
C SER A 556 -7.64 -30.86 -20.10
N ARG A 557 -7.10 -29.86 -19.38
CA ARG A 557 -6.37 -30.04 -18.12
C ARG A 557 -7.33 -29.98 -16.96
N ILE A 558 -7.21 -30.96 -16.06
CA ILE A 558 -7.91 -30.96 -14.78
C ILE A 558 -6.85 -30.65 -13.75
N ASN A 559 -7.03 -29.56 -13.01
CA ASN A 559 -6.18 -29.24 -11.86
C ASN A 559 -6.92 -29.66 -10.58
N PRO A 560 -6.56 -30.78 -9.93
CA PRO A 560 -7.21 -31.22 -8.70
C PRO A 560 -6.97 -30.24 -7.53
N TYR A 561 -5.91 -29.44 -7.61
CA TYR A 561 -5.49 -28.50 -6.57
C TYR A 561 -6.63 -27.64 -6.05
N ALA A 562 -7.36 -26.94 -6.92
CA ALA A 562 -8.42 -26.03 -6.52
C ALA A 562 -9.54 -26.74 -5.74
N PHE A 563 -9.90 -27.96 -6.15
CA PHE A 563 -10.89 -28.77 -5.45
C PHE A 563 -10.38 -29.25 -4.09
N ASP A 564 -9.11 -29.63 -3.99
CA ASP A 564 -8.50 -30.03 -2.72
C ASP A 564 -8.45 -28.86 -1.72
N VAL A 565 -8.17 -27.64 -2.21
CA VAL A 565 -8.23 -26.42 -1.39
C VAL A 565 -9.65 -26.14 -0.89
N LEU A 566 -10.67 -26.26 -1.74
CA LEU A 566 -12.06 -26.05 -1.34
C LEU A 566 -12.54 -27.11 -0.33
N ARG A 567 -12.16 -28.39 -0.52
CA ARG A 567 -12.44 -29.44 0.47
C ARG A 567 -11.71 -29.18 1.78
N ALA A 568 -10.44 -28.79 1.73
CA ALA A 568 -9.68 -28.44 2.92
C ALA A 568 -10.33 -27.28 3.69
N SER A 569 -10.82 -26.26 2.97
CA SER A 569 -11.56 -25.14 3.53
C SER A 569 -12.89 -25.58 4.16
N LEU A 570 -13.62 -26.51 3.53
CA LEU A 570 -14.85 -27.10 4.07
C LEU A 570 -14.59 -27.86 5.38
N HIS A 571 -13.61 -28.76 5.39
CA HIS A 571 -13.27 -29.53 6.58
C HIS A 571 -12.76 -28.62 7.70
N ALA A 572 -11.94 -27.61 7.37
CA ALA A 572 -11.46 -26.63 8.34
C ALA A 572 -12.63 -25.82 8.94
N ALA A 573 -13.59 -25.40 8.11
CA ALA A 573 -14.77 -24.66 8.57
C ALA A 573 -15.73 -25.52 9.41
N LYS A 574 -15.77 -26.84 9.19
CA LYS A 574 -16.48 -27.82 10.02
C LYS A 574 -15.72 -28.20 11.30
N GLU A 575 -14.56 -27.61 11.56
CA GLU A 575 -13.65 -27.98 12.66
C GLU A 575 -13.15 -29.44 12.58
N ASP A 576 -13.28 -30.09 11.42
CA ASP A 576 -12.70 -31.40 11.12
C ASP A 576 -11.24 -31.23 10.64
N HIS A 577 -10.37 -30.86 11.59
CA HIS A 577 -9.00 -30.48 11.29
C HIS A 577 -8.15 -31.63 10.72
N GLU A 578 -8.49 -32.88 11.04
CA GLU A 578 -7.81 -34.06 10.51
C GLU A 578 -8.08 -34.24 9.00
N GLN A 579 -9.34 -34.18 8.61
CA GLN A 579 -9.70 -34.28 7.19
C GLN A 579 -9.27 -33.03 6.40
N ALA A 580 -9.25 -31.86 7.06
CA ALA A 580 -8.69 -30.63 6.50
C ALA A 580 -7.19 -30.79 6.22
N ARG A 581 -6.40 -31.32 7.17
CA ARG A 581 -4.98 -31.65 6.99
C ARG A 581 -4.78 -32.56 5.78
N HIS A 582 -5.53 -33.65 5.68
CA HIS A 582 -5.42 -34.58 4.55
C HIS A 582 -5.68 -33.89 3.19
N SER A 583 -6.67 -33.01 3.15
CA SER A 583 -7.03 -32.26 1.94
C SER A 583 -5.95 -31.21 1.59
N TYR A 584 -5.37 -30.53 2.58
CA TYR A 584 -4.23 -29.63 2.35
C TYR A 584 -2.99 -30.38 1.86
N GLU A 585 -2.70 -31.58 2.38
CA GLU A 585 -1.59 -32.40 1.90
C GLU A 585 -1.80 -32.84 0.45
N ALA A 586 -3.04 -33.19 0.07
CA ALA A 586 -3.40 -33.46 -1.32
C ALA A 586 -3.19 -32.22 -2.22
N ALA A 587 -3.65 -31.04 -1.76
CA ALA A 587 -3.42 -29.78 -2.48
C ALA A 587 -1.91 -29.51 -2.65
N VAL A 588 -1.11 -29.62 -1.58
CA VAL A 588 0.35 -29.42 -1.63
C VAL A 588 1.00 -30.37 -2.63
N LYS A 589 0.54 -31.62 -2.70
CA LYS A 589 1.03 -32.61 -3.67
C LYS A 589 0.70 -32.25 -5.13
N HIS A 590 -0.48 -31.66 -5.38
CA HIS A 590 -0.96 -31.38 -6.74
C HIS A 590 -0.51 -30.02 -7.29
N GLY A 591 -0.45 -28.97 -6.46
CA GLY A 591 -0.19 -27.59 -6.91
C GLY A 591 0.87 -26.84 -6.10
N GLY A 592 1.49 -27.50 -5.12
CA GLY A 592 2.48 -26.88 -4.24
C GLY A 592 1.87 -26.18 -3.03
N ILE A 593 2.74 -25.70 -2.16
CA ILE A 593 2.37 -25.16 -0.84
C ILE A 593 1.98 -23.68 -0.86
N HIS A 594 2.27 -22.97 -1.94
CA HIS A 594 2.39 -21.52 -1.95
C HIS A 594 1.10 -20.79 -1.49
N ALA A 595 -0.05 -21.12 -2.09
CA ALA A 595 -1.31 -20.44 -1.74
C ALA A 595 -2.03 -21.06 -0.52
N VAL A 596 -1.60 -22.23 -0.04
CA VAL A 596 -2.25 -22.97 1.06
C VAL A 596 -1.45 -22.97 2.35
N ALA A 597 -0.21 -22.45 2.35
CA ALA A 597 0.70 -22.54 3.49
C ALA A 597 0.08 -22.02 4.79
N LEU A 598 -0.51 -20.82 4.75
CA LEU A 598 -1.08 -20.17 5.94
C LEU A 598 -2.32 -20.91 6.48
N PRO A 599 -3.37 -21.18 5.68
CA PRO A 599 -4.53 -21.91 6.20
C PRO A 599 -4.19 -23.36 6.59
N TYR A 600 -3.19 -23.98 5.95
CA TYR A 600 -2.68 -25.29 6.38
C TYR A 600 -1.96 -25.19 7.73
N ALA A 601 -1.09 -24.20 7.93
CA ALA A 601 -0.43 -23.98 9.22
C ALA A 601 -1.43 -23.68 10.34
N GLU A 602 -2.49 -22.92 10.05
CA GLU A 602 -3.58 -22.67 11.01
C GLU A 602 -4.32 -23.96 11.38
N THR A 603 -4.57 -24.84 10.41
CA THR A 603 -5.17 -26.17 10.66
C THR A 603 -4.26 -27.02 11.55
N LEU A 604 -2.94 -27.01 11.30
CA LEU A 604 -1.96 -27.72 12.12
C LEU A 604 -1.89 -27.15 13.55
N CYS A 605 -2.06 -25.84 13.73
CA CYS A 605 -2.18 -25.23 15.06
C CYS A 605 -3.39 -25.77 15.82
N GLN A 606 -4.54 -25.96 15.16
CA GLN A 606 -5.73 -26.53 15.80
C GLN A 606 -5.52 -28.00 16.19
N LEU A 607 -4.76 -28.76 15.39
CA LEU A 607 -4.31 -30.12 15.72
C LEU A 607 -3.20 -30.16 16.78
N LYS A 608 -2.72 -29.01 17.25
CA LYS A 608 -1.58 -28.87 18.18
C LYS A 608 -0.25 -29.42 17.63
N GLU A 609 -0.12 -29.52 16.31
CA GLU A 609 1.10 -29.92 15.60
C GLU A 609 2.00 -28.70 15.30
N PHE A 610 2.40 -28.00 16.36
CA PHE A 610 3.02 -26.67 16.25
C PHE A 610 4.39 -26.69 15.56
N GLU A 611 5.19 -27.75 15.69
CA GLU A 611 6.49 -27.88 15.01
C GLU A 611 6.34 -28.03 13.49
N GLN A 612 5.27 -28.69 13.04
CA GLN A 612 4.97 -28.79 11.61
C GLN A 612 4.43 -27.45 11.10
N ALA A 613 3.54 -26.81 11.86
CA ALA A 613 3.06 -25.46 11.55
C ALA A 613 4.21 -24.45 11.42
N GLU A 614 5.22 -24.49 12.31
CA GLU A 614 6.43 -23.66 12.24
C GLU A 614 7.13 -23.82 10.87
N LYS A 615 7.36 -25.06 10.43
CA LYS A 615 8.02 -25.34 9.13
C LYS A 615 7.22 -24.80 7.95
N ILE A 616 5.90 -24.94 7.98
CA ILE A 616 5.01 -24.46 6.92
C ILE A 616 5.01 -22.91 6.88
N CYS A 617 4.90 -22.25 8.03
CA CYS A 617 4.98 -20.79 8.13
C CYS A 617 6.34 -20.25 7.67
N MET A 618 7.45 -20.91 8.02
CA MET A 618 8.78 -20.49 7.57
C MET A 618 8.92 -20.55 6.05
N LYS A 619 8.38 -21.58 5.39
CA LYS A 619 8.29 -21.61 3.91
C LYS A 619 7.43 -20.46 3.38
N ALA A 620 6.33 -20.13 4.05
CA ALA A 620 5.52 -18.96 3.70
C ALA A 620 6.33 -17.65 3.74
N MET A 621 7.16 -17.49 4.76
CA MET A 621 8.03 -16.32 4.94
C MET A 621 9.22 -16.30 3.98
N GLU A 622 9.79 -17.44 3.58
CA GLU A 622 10.84 -17.51 2.56
C GLU A 622 10.36 -16.95 1.21
N MET A 623 9.08 -17.17 0.88
CA MET A 623 8.47 -16.65 -0.35
C MET A 623 8.13 -15.17 -0.25
N ASN A 624 7.54 -14.75 0.88
CA ASN A 624 7.15 -13.37 1.11
C ASN A 624 7.46 -12.94 2.54
N PRO A 625 8.67 -12.41 2.79
CA PRO A 625 9.08 -11.91 4.10
C PRO A 625 8.29 -10.69 4.59
N LYS A 626 7.43 -10.09 3.76
CA LYS A 626 6.59 -8.93 4.10
C LYS A 626 5.11 -9.31 4.26
N ASN A 627 4.80 -10.61 4.38
CA ASN A 627 3.43 -11.07 4.57
C ASN A 627 3.01 -10.97 6.05
N ALA A 628 2.18 -9.98 6.38
CA ALA A 628 1.72 -9.74 7.75
C ALA A 628 0.97 -10.94 8.37
N GLN A 629 0.15 -11.67 7.59
CA GLN A 629 -0.54 -12.88 8.07
C GLN A 629 0.47 -13.99 8.37
N ALA A 630 1.50 -14.17 7.54
CA ALA A 630 2.54 -15.17 7.81
C ALA A 630 3.26 -14.91 9.15
N HIS A 631 3.61 -13.65 9.40
CA HIS A 631 4.16 -13.22 10.70
C HIS A 631 3.18 -13.49 11.84
N LEU A 632 1.89 -13.17 11.66
CA LEU A 632 0.89 -13.42 12.69
C LEU A 632 0.70 -14.91 12.98
N THR A 633 0.52 -15.75 11.96
CA THR A 633 0.38 -17.20 12.13
C THR A 633 1.61 -17.79 12.82
N LEU A 634 2.82 -17.34 12.48
CA LEU A 634 4.03 -17.76 13.18
C LEU A 634 4.08 -17.28 14.64
N ALA A 635 3.54 -16.09 14.95
CA ALA A 635 3.38 -15.62 16.32
C ALA A 635 2.45 -16.54 17.13
N LYS A 636 1.31 -16.97 16.55
CA LYS A 636 0.40 -17.95 17.17
C LYS A 636 1.12 -19.27 17.45
N VAL A 637 1.86 -19.79 16.46
CA VAL A 637 2.68 -21.01 16.61
C VAL A 637 3.67 -20.88 17.76
N TYR A 638 4.42 -19.77 17.82
CA TYR A 638 5.40 -19.54 18.88
C TYR A 638 4.79 -19.32 20.25
N TYR A 639 3.61 -18.71 20.33
CA TYR A 639 2.86 -18.60 21.56
C TYR A 639 2.54 -20.00 22.13
N HIS A 640 2.03 -20.90 21.30
CA HIS A 640 1.70 -22.26 21.72
C HIS A 640 2.94 -23.14 22.02
N LEU A 641 4.07 -22.91 21.35
CA LEU A 641 5.35 -23.54 21.67
C LEU A 641 6.01 -22.99 22.95
N GLY A 642 5.41 -21.99 23.61
CA GLY A 642 5.99 -21.31 24.78
C GLY A 642 7.19 -20.40 24.46
N LYS A 643 7.48 -20.17 23.18
CA LYS A 643 8.57 -19.29 22.70
C LYS A 643 8.09 -17.83 22.70
N LEU A 644 7.67 -17.31 23.86
CA LEU A 644 6.93 -16.04 24.01
C LEU A 644 7.67 -14.80 23.47
N GLN A 645 9.00 -14.78 23.53
CA GLN A 645 9.80 -13.68 22.97
C GLN A 645 9.78 -13.67 21.44
N LEU A 646 9.85 -14.86 20.82
CA LEU A 646 9.72 -14.98 19.37
C LEU A 646 8.29 -14.67 18.93
N ALA A 647 7.29 -15.10 19.72
CA ALA A 647 5.89 -14.77 19.47
C ALA A 647 5.66 -13.26 19.47
N GLU A 648 6.13 -12.54 20.49
CA GLU A 648 6.03 -11.08 20.56
C GLU A 648 6.69 -10.43 19.35
N ARG A 649 7.91 -10.84 19.00
CA ARG A 649 8.62 -10.29 17.83
C ARG A 649 7.82 -10.46 16.54
N GLN A 650 7.31 -11.66 16.27
CA GLN A 650 6.54 -11.93 15.05
C GLN A 650 5.22 -11.16 15.02
N ALA A 651 4.55 -11.03 16.17
CA ALA A 651 3.32 -10.24 16.27
C ALA A 651 3.59 -8.73 16.09
N VAL A 652 4.72 -8.22 16.61
CA VAL A 652 5.17 -6.83 16.37
C VAL A 652 5.53 -6.60 14.90
N ASP A 653 6.24 -7.53 14.27
CA ASP A 653 6.57 -7.45 12.85
C ASP A 653 5.30 -7.48 11.98
N SER A 654 4.32 -8.31 12.35
CA SER A 654 2.99 -8.34 11.71
C SER A 654 2.28 -6.99 11.80
N VAL A 655 2.18 -6.39 12.99
CA VAL A 655 1.59 -5.06 13.18
C VAL A 655 2.42 -3.96 12.50
N GLY A 656 3.74 -4.13 12.40
CA GLY A 656 4.61 -3.21 11.68
C GLY A 656 4.38 -3.21 10.17
N LEU A 657 3.99 -4.36 9.61
CA LEU A 657 3.64 -4.52 8.19
C LEU A 657 2.19 -4.10 7.91
N LEU A 658 1.25 -4.51 8.77
CA LEU A 658 -0.17 -4.16 8.72
C LEU A 658 -0.64 -3.67 10.09
N PHE A 659 -0.63 -2.36 10.28
CA PHE A 659 -0.97 -1.77 11.58
C PHE A 659 -2.46 -1.88 11.94
N HIS A 660 -3.35 -1.84 10.94
CA HIS A 660 -4.79 -2.08 11.15
C HIS A 660 -5.10 -3.56 11.00
N TYR A 661 -4.73 -4.32 12.01
CA TYR A 661 -4.88 -5.78 12.05
C TYR A 661 -5.36 -6.22 13.44
N PRO A 662 -6.68 -6.17 13.69
CA PRO A 662 -7.26 -6.42 15.02
C PRO A 662 -6.80 -7.74 15.64
N GLU A 663 -6.73 -8.80 14.83
CA GLU A 663 -6.28 -10.11 15.28
C GLU A 663 -4.81 -10.09 15.76
N ALA A 664 -3.93 -9.36 15.07
CA ALA A 664 -2.53 -9.25 15.50
C ALA A 664 -2.38 -8.50 16.83
N HIS A 665 -3.17 -7.44 17.04
CA HIS A 665 -3.23 -6.73 18.32
C HIS A 665 -3.80 -7.59 19.44
N TYR A 666 -4.81 -8.42 19.15
CA TYR A 666 -5.31 -9.41 20.11
C TYR A 666 -4.23 -10.40 20.53
N TRP A 667 -3.50 -10.98 19.56
CA TRP A 667 -2.42 -11.91 19.88
C TRP A 667 -1.26 -11.23 20.61
N LEU A 668 -0.91 -9.97 20.30
CA LEU A 668 0.00 -9.17 21.13
C LEU A 668 -0.49 -9.06 22.57
N GLY A 669 -1.79 -8.81 22.75
CA GLY A 669 -2.42 -8.77 24.07
C GLY A 669 -2.33 -10.09 24.82
N MET A 670 -2.64 -11.21 24.16
CA MET A 670 -2.55 -12.55 24.73
C MET A 670 -1.11 -12.95 25.07
N ILE A 671 -0.15 -12.63 24.20
CA ILE A 671 1.28 -12.85 24.43
C ILE A 671 1.74 -12.03 25.64
N ALA A 672 1.38 -10.75 25.72
CA ALA A 672 1.71 -9.88 26.85
C ALA A 672 1.09 -10.39 28.16
N LEU A 673 -0.16 -10.85 28.13
CA LEU A 673 -0.84 -11.41 29.30
C LEU A 673 -0.14 -12.68 29.82
N ASN A 674 0.26 -13.58 28.92
CA ASN A 674 1.00 -14.80 29.27
C ASN A 674 2.38 -14.48 29.87
N ARG A 675 3.00 -13.39 29.43
CA ARG A 675 4.24 -12.84 30.01
C ARG A 675 4.03 -12.07 31.32
N GLY A 676 2.80 -11.96 31.82
CA GLY A 676 2.48 -11.23 33.05
C GLY A 676 2.44 -9.70 32.90
N GLN A 677 2.46 -9.18 31.68
CA GLN A 677 2.47 -7.74 31.38
C GLN A 677 1.02 -7.22 31.22
N THR A 678 0.23 -7.29 32.29
CA THR A 678 -1.20 -6.95 32.26
C THR A 678 -1.51 -5.57 31.64
N PRO A 679 -0.79 -4.48 31.94
CA PRO A 679 -1.07 -3.18 31.33
C PRO A 679 -0.92 -3.17 29.81
N ARG A 680 0.15 -3.79 29.29
CA ARG A 680 0.38 -3.93 27.84
C ARG A 680 -0.66 -4.82 27.18
N ALA A 681 -1.11 -5.85 27.88
CA ALA A 681 -2.17 -6.72 27.39
C ALA A 681 -3.48 -5.93 27.18
N VAL A 682 -3.86 -5.11 28.16
CA VAL A 682 -5.05 -4.25 28.08
C VAL A 682 -4.91 -3.23 26.95
N GLU A 683 -3.75 -2.59 26.80
CA GLU A 683 -3.50 -1.62 25.72
C GLU A 683 -3.69 -2.26 24.33
N ALA A 684 -3.02 -3.38 24.08
CA ALA A 684 -3.11 -4.07 22.80
C ALA A 684 -4.54 -4.58 22.51
N LEU A 685 -5.24 -5.11 23.52
CA LEU A 685 -6.63 -5.56 23.36
C LEU A 685 -7.59 -4.40 23.14
N ARG A 686 -7.38 -3.25 23.79
CA ARG A 686 -8.15 -2.02 23.52
C ARG A 686 -7.93 -1.55 22.09
N VAL A 687 -6.70 -1.62 21.57
CA VAL A 687 -6.44 -1.34 20.15
C VAL A 687 -7.19 -2.32 19.25
N ALA A 688 -7.20 -3.62 19.56
CA ALA A 688 -7.92 -4.63 18.78
C ALA A 688 -9.43 -4.33 18.67
N VAL A 689 -10.11 -4.05 19.79
CA VAL A 689 -11.54 -3.70 19.80
C VAL A 689 -11.81 -2.30 19.24
N THR A 690 -10.84 -1.40 19.28
CA THR A 690 -10.94 -0.09 18.62
C THR A 690 -10.89 -0.24 17.09
N GLN A 691 -10.00 -1.10 16.60
CA GLN A 691 -9.88 -1.38 15.17
C GLN A 691 -11.04 -2.22 14.65
N SER A 692 -11.60 -3.11 15.47
CA SER A 692 -12.76 -3.92 15.15
C SER A 692 -13.67 -4.07 16.36
N PRO A 693 -14.70 -3.21 16.49
CA PRO A 693 -15.66 -3.27 17.60
C PRO A 693 -16.41 -4.60 17.71
N ASN A 694 -16.54 -5.35 16.62
CA ASN A 694 -17.20 -6.65 16.61
C ASN A 694 -16.26 -7.81 16.96
N TYR A 695 -15.04 -7.53 17.43
CA TYR A 695 -14.05 -8.57 17.72
C TYR A 695 -14.24 -9.20 19.11
N VAL A 696 -15.21 -10.12 19.17
CA VAL A 696 -15.72 -10.78 20.39
C VAL A 696 -14.60 -11.32 21.28
N ALA A 697 -13.61 -12.02 20.71
CA ALA A 697 -12.51 -12.62 21.48
C ALA A 697 -11.67 -11.59 22.25
N ALA A 698 -11.47 -10.39 21.71
CA ALA A 698 -10.73 -9.33 22.39
C ALA A 698 -11.55 -8.69 23.52
N TRP A 699 -12.87 -8.52 23.34
CA TRP A 699 -13.77 -8.10 24.41
C TRP A 699 -13.82 -9.12 25.55
N GLU A 700 -13.93 -10.41 25.24
CA GLU A 700 -13.89 -11.48 26.25
C GLU A 700 -12.57 -11.48 27.03
N ALA A 701 -11.45 -11.31 26.34
CA ALA A 701 -10.15 -11.18 27.00
C ALA A 701 -10.08 -9.96 27.92
N LEU A 702 -10.60 -8.80 27.50
CA LEU A 702 -10.69 -7.61 28.36
C LEU A 702 -11.55 -7.87 29.59
N VAL A 703 -12.77 -8.41 29.42
CA VAL A 703 -13.67 -8.76 30.53
C VAL A 703 -12.96 -9.68 31.53
N ASN A 704 -12.31 -10.75 31.04
CA ASN A 704 -11.59 -11.69 31.89
C ASN A 704 -10.42 -11.03 32.65
N ILE A 705 -9.64 -10.17 31.99
CA ILE A 705 -8.54 -9.44 32.65
C ILE A 705 -9.07 -8.52 33.74
N TYR A 706 -10.12 -7.73 33.45
CA TYR A 706 -10.69 -6.80 34.40
C TYR A 706 -11.41 -7.50 35.55
N GLN A 707 -12.01 -8.66 35.31
CA GLN A 707 -12.68 -9.46 36.33
C GLN A 707 -11.68 -10.19 37.24
N ASP A 708 -10.73 -10.92 36.65
CA ASP A 708 -9.92 -11.88 37.40
C ASP A 708 -8.59 -11.29 37.89
N ARG A 709 -8.01 -10.33 37.14
CA ARG A 709 -6.68 -9.76 37.46
C ARG A 709 -6.76 -8.36 38.05
N LEU A 710 -7.47 -7.44 37.40
CA LEU A 710 -7.57 -6.04 37.88
C LEU A 710 -8.67 -5.89 38.94
N LYS A 711 -9.69 -6.74 38.91
CA LYS A 711 -10.81 -6.79 39.86
C LYS A 711 -11.59 -5.46 39.94
N GLU A 712 -11.92 -4.90 38.77
CA GLU A 712 -12.68 -3.64 38.64
C GLU A 712 -14.11 -3.93 38.15
N PRO A 713 -15.09 -4.12 39.06
CA PRO A 713 -16.42 -4.60 38.68
C PRO A 713 -17.23 -3.62 37.83
N GLU A 714 -17.03 -2.30 37.99
CA GLU A 714 -17.71 -1.28 37.19
C GLU A 714 -17.29 -1.35 35.71
N GLU A 715 -15.99 -1.52 35.47
CA GLU A 715 -15.45 -1.66 34.11
C GLU A 715 -15.87 -2.98 33.47
N VAL A 716 -15.92 -4.07 34.25
CA VAL A 716 -16.43 -5.37 33.78
C VAL A 716 -17.85 -5.24 33.24
N GLU A 717 -18.73 -4.52 33.93
CA GLU A 717 -20.12 -4.34 33.48
C GLU A 717 -20.19 -3.55 32.16
N ARG A 718 -19.40 -2.48 32.05
CA ARG A 718 -19.27 -1.70 30.80
C ARG A 718 -18.77 -2.55 29.64
N LEU A 719 -17.73 -3.34 29.86
CA LEU A 719 -17.14 -4.21 28.84
C LEU A 719 -18.09 -5.33 28.43
N ARG A 720 -18.90 -5.88 29.35
CA ARG A 720 -19.93 -6.89 29.04
C ARG A 720 -21.04 -6.34 28.17
N ALA A 721 -21.48 -5.09 28.40
CA ALA A 721 -22.45 -4.43 27.52
C ALA A 721 -21.92 -4.29 26.08
N ASN A 722 -20.66 -3.87 25.93
CA ASN A 722 -20.00 -3.78 24.62
C ASN A 722 -19.81 -5.15 23.95
N LEU A 723 -19.46 -6.18 24.73
CA LEU A 723 -19.33 -7.56 24.25
C LEU A 723 -20.68 -8.09 23.72
N GLU A 724 -21.77 -7.84 24.45
CA GLU A 724 -23.10 -8.28 24.03
C GLU A 724 -23.55 -7.56 22.75
N GLN A 725 -23.30 -6.26 22.66
CA GLN A 725 -23.53 -5.50 21.43
C GLN A 725 -22.71 -6.05 20.26
N ALA A 726 -21.43 -6.37 20.46
CA ALA A 726 -20.58 -6.96 19.44
C ALA A 726 -21.11 -8.33 18.96
N ARG A 727 -21.61 -9.17 19.87
CA ARG A 727 -22.25 -10.45 19.56
C ARG A 727 -23.53 -10.29 18.76
N SER A 728 -24.44 -9.43 19.22
CA SER A 728 -25.70 -9.13 18.52
C SER A 728 -25.45 -8.58 17.11
N THR A 729 -24.44 -7.72 16.97
CA THR A 729 -24.04 -7.17 15.66
C THR A 729 -23.52 -8.27 14.73
N LEU A 730 -22.70 -9.19 15.25
CA LEU A 730 -22.16 -10.32 14.49
C LEU A 730 -23.26 -11.31 14.07
N GLU A 731 -24.26 -11.53 14.92
CA GLU A 731 -25.44 -12.35 14.59
C GLU A 731 -26.29 -11.69 13.50
N ALA A 732 -26.58 -10.40 13.61
CA ALA A 732 -27.30 -9.66 12.57
C ALA A 732 -26.57 -9.68 11.21
N MET A 733 -25.23 -9.64 11.22
CA MET A 733 -24.41 -9.81 10.01
C MET A 733 -24.54 -11.21 9.38
N LYS A 734 -24.64 -12.26 10.21
CA LYS A 734 -24.85 -13.64 9.73
C LYS A 734 -26.24 -13.84 9.14
N ASP A 735 -27.25 -13.24 9.76
CA ASP A 735 -28.66 -13.38 9.36
C ASP A 735 -29.05 -12.47 8.19
N GLY A 736 -28.12 -11.65 7.66
CA GLY A 736 -28.38 -10.74 6.55
C GLY A 736 -29.24 -9.52 6.91
N ASN A 737 -29.72 -9.39 8.15
CA ASN A 737 -30.51 -8.26 8.66
C ASN A 737 -29.65 -7.08 9.14
N PHE A 738 -28.48 -6.89 8.54
CA PHE A 738 -27.52 -5.88 8.98
C PHE A 738 -27.84 -4.51 8.36
N ASP A 739 -28.53 -3.65 9.11
CA ASP A 739 -28.68 -2.23 8.74
C ASP A 739 -27.43 -1.43 9.13
N THR A 740 -26.63 -1.06 8.12
CA THR A 740 -25.42 -0.24 8.27
C THR A 740 -25.65 1.10 9.00
N ARG A 741 -26.89 1.60 9.06
CA ARG A 741 -27.22 2.91 9.65
C ARG A 741 -27.19 2.94 11.18
N GLN A 742 -27.42 1.81 11.86
CA GLN A 742 -27.53 1.79 13.32
C GLN A 742 -26.18 1.67 14.06
N ASN A 743 -25.12 1.22 13.38
CA ASN A 743 -23.84 0.93 14.05
C ASN A 743 -22.88 2.14 14.12
N THR A 744 -23.07 3.16 13.28
CA THR A 744 -22.32 4.43 13.37
C THR A 744 -22.64 5.19 14.65
N ASP A 745 -23.87 5.11 15.15
CA ASP A 745 -24.34 5.78 16.37
C ASP A 745 -23.76 5.13 17.64
N ASN A 746 -23.64 3.79 17.66
CA ASN A 746 -23.10 3.05 18.80
C ASN A 746 -21.56 3.04 18.85
N SER A 747 -20.89 3.01 17.69
CA SER A 747 -19.44 3.22 17.60
C SER A 747 -19.04 4.57 18.19
N ARG A 748 -19.87 5.61 17.96
CA ARG A 748 -19.69 6.95 18.54
C ARG A 748 -19.98 7.00 20.05
N ARG A 749 -20.97 6.26 20.57
CA ARG A 749 -21.22 6.18 22.03
C ARG A 749 -20.10 5.46 22.79
N ALA A 750 -19.48 4.44 22.20
CA ALA A 750 -18.28 3.82 22.77
C ALA A 750 -17.07 4.77 22.77
N LEU A 751 -17.03 5.71 21.80
CA LEU A 751 -16.01 6.76 21.70
C LEU A 751 -16.31 7.99 22.57
N SER A 752 -17.54 8.18 23.05
CA SER A 752 -18.00 9.40 23.73
C SER A 752 -18.02 9.33 25.26
N SER A 753 -17.48 8.27 25.88
CA SER A 753 -17.33 8.21 27.34
C SER A 753 -15.86 8.06 27.72
N ASP A 754 -15.24 9.20 28.01
CA ASP A 754 -14.02 9.36 28.82
C ASP A 754 -12.90 8.36 28.54
N ILE A 755 -12.45 8.26 27.28
CA ILE A 755 -11.05 7.90 27.03
C ILE A 755 -10.27 9.19 27.11
N GLU A 756 -10.00 9.66 28.33
CA GLU A 756 -8.76 10.40 28.52
C GLU A 756 -7.64 9.47 28.01
N PRO A 757 -6.79 9.89 27.06
CA PRO A 757 -5.48 9.27 26.97
C PRO A 757 -4.94 9.40 28.38
N LEU A 758 -4.72 8.28 29.06
CA LEU A 758 -4.14 8.29 30.39
C LEU A 758 -2.82 9.05 30.23
N ARG A 759 -2.86 10.34 30.56
CA ARG A 759 -1.69 11.20 30.56
C ARG A 759 -0.82 10.49 31.58
N LEU A 760 0.27 9.90 31.12
CA LEU A 760 1.35 9.51 32.00
C LEU A 760 1.63 10.76 32.82
N ASN A 761 1.14 10.78 34.06
CA ASN A 761 1.56 11.77 35.02
C ASN A 761 3.07 11.67 35.01
N ALA A 762 3.69 12.77 34.60
CA ALA A 762 5.13 12.95 34.63
C ALA A 762 5.58 13.12 36.09
N GLU A 763 5.19 12.19 36.95
CA GLU A 763 5.65 12.07 38.32
C GLU A 763 6.39 10.74 38.45
N GLU A 764 7.72 10.88 38.40
CA GLU A 764 8.73 10.00 38.98
C GLU A 764 8.62 8.50 38.67
N HIS A 765 8.94 8.14 37.42
CA HIS A 765 9.69 6.90 37.20
C HIS A 765 11.09 7.05 37.82
N THR A 766 11.22 6.76 39.11
CA THR A 766 12.52 6.39 39.66
C THR A 766 12.96 5.12 38.94
N LEU A 767 13.82 5.27 37.93
CA LEU A 767 14.45 4.16 37.23
C LEU A 767 15.22 3.34 38.28
N HIS A 768 14.73 2.14 38.60
CA HIS A 768 15.50 1.19 39.38
C HIS A 768 16.69 0.73 38.51
N PHE A 769 17.85 1.33 38.71
CA PHE A 769 19.10 0.90 38.07
C PHE A 769 19.53 -0.44 38.65
N ALA A 770 19.97 -1.37 37.79
CA ALA A 770 20.82 -2.45 38.27
C ALA A 770 22.12 -1.84 38.84
N PRO A 771 22.72 -2.41 39.90
CA PRO A 771 23.96 -1.90 40.46
C PRO A 771 25.04 -1.67 39.39
N LEU A 772 25.86 -0.61 39.53
CA LEU A 772 26.88 -0.28 38.53
C LEU A 772 27.84 -1.45 38.23
N GLY A 773 28.21 -2.24 39.24
CA GLY A 773 29.06 -3.43 39.07
C GLY A 773 28.41 -4.57 38.28
N GLU A 774 27.08 -4.52 38.11
CA GLU A 774 26.33 -5.48 37.31
C GLU A 774 25.95 -4.96 35.92
N SER A 775 26.29 -3.71 35.64
CA SER A 775 25.96 -3.02 34.39
C SER A 775 27.17 -2.97 33.46
N VAL A 776 26.92 -3.11 32.16
CA VAL A 776 27.84 -2.72 31.10
C VAL A 776 27.62 -1.24 30.82
N VAL A 777 28.63 -0.42 31.10
CA VAL A 777 28.54 1.03 30.82
C VAL A 777 28.97 1.26 29.37
N VAL A 778 28.07 1.78 28.56
CA VAL A 778 28.30 2.02 27.15
C VAL A 778 28.48 3.51 26.91
N VAL A 779 29.68 3.92 26.50
CA VAL A 779 29.92 5.28 26.01
C VAL A 779 29.64 5.31 24.51
N SER A 780 28.62 6.06 24.11
CA SER A 780 28.15 6.09 22.73
C SER A 780 27.94 7.50 22.20
N GLY A 781 27.74 7.61 20.89
CA GLY A 781 27.62 8.85 20.16
C GLY A 781 28.03 8.68 18.70
N LEU A 782 27.66 9.66 17.87
CA LEU A 782 28.10 9.69 16.48
C LEU A 782 29.63 9.76 16.38
N PRO A 783 30.23 9.36 15.25
CA PRO A 783 31.64 9.62 15.01
C PRO A 783 31.97 11.09 15.30
N ARG A 784 33.06 11.34 16.04
CA ARG A 784 33.52 12.70 16.42
C ARG A 784 32.61 13.49 17.38
N SER A 785 31.62 12.86 18.01
CA SER A 785 30.74 13.53 18.99
C SER A 785 31.38 13.75 20.38
N GLY A 786 32.55 13.17 20.65
CA GLY A 786 33.25 13.33 21.94
C GLY A 786 33.38 12.08 22.79
N THR A 787 32.97 10.92 22.28
CA THR A 787 33.04 9.63 23.01
C THR A 787 34.42 9.28 23.56
N SER A 788 35.51 9.64 22.86
CA SER A 788 36.87 9.44 23.38
C SER A 788 37.21 10.33 24.58
N MET A 789 36.66 11.54 24.66
CA MET A 789 36.83 12.42 25.81
C MET A 789 36.08 11.85 27.02
N MET A 790 34.85 11.38 26.83
CA MET A 790 34.09 10.74 27.90
C MET A 790 34.77 9.47 28.43
N MET A 791 35.37 8.64 27.55
CA MET A 791 36.18 7.51 28.00
C MET A 791 37.38 7.95 28.85
N GLN A 792 38.05 9.06 28.50
CA GLN A 792 39.16 9.61 29.31
C GLN A 792 38.70 10.13 30.66
N MET A 793 37.52 10.75 30.72
CA MET A 793 36.92 11.17 31.98
C MET A 793 36.67 9.96 32.87
N LEU A 794 36.01 8.92 32.36
CA LEU A 794 35.75 7.70 33.12
C LEU A 794 37.04 7.04 33.64
N ASP A 795 38.09 6.96 32.80
CA ASP A 795 39.40 6.43 33.19
C ASP A 795 40.03 7.25 34.32
N ALA A 796 40.06 8.57 34.18
CA ALA A 796 40.64 9.49 35.17
C ALA A 796 39.86 9.51 36.49
N GLY A 797 38.54 9.35 36.41
CA GLY A 797 37.64 9.19 37.56
C GLY A 797 37.77 7.83 38.27
N GLY A 798 38.56 6.91 37.73
CA GLY A 798 38.84 5.60 38.33
C GLY A 798 37.88 4.48 37.90
N TYR A 799 37.08 4.66 36.86
CA TYR A 799 36.17 3.62 36.37
C TYR A 799 36.89 2.62 35.44
N PRO A 800 36.78 1.30 35.67
CA PRO A 800 37.41 0.30 34.80
C PRO A 800 36.87 0.35 33.36
N LEU A 801 37.76 0.29 32.37
CA LEU A 801 37.40 0.32 30.94
C LEU A 801 37.78 -0.98 30.21
N LEU A 802 36.96 -1.40 29.24
CA LEU A 802 37.26 -2.49 28.33
C LEU A 802 37.85 -1.93 27.03
N THR A 803 39.17 -2.08 26.85
CA THR A 803 39.92 -1.62 25.67
C THR A 803 41.03 -2.61 25.32
N ASP A 804 41.46 -2.65 24.05
CA ASP A 804 42.58 -3.51 23.62
C ASP A 804 43.92 -2.79 23.44
N ASN A 805 43.95 -1.47 23.65
CA ASN A 805 45.13 -0.59 23.54
C ASN A 805 45.91 -0.70 22.22
N LYS A 806 45.32 -1.25 21.14
CA LYS A 806 46.02 -1.46 19.87
C LYS A 806 46.30 -0.17 19.12
N ARG A 807 45.42 0.82 19.24
CA ARG A 807 45.51 2.09 18.49
C ARG A 807 46.16 3.18 19.34
N LYS A 808 47.41 3.52 19.02
CA LYS A 808 48.18 4.57 19.70
C LYS A 808 47.68 5.98 19.34
N ALA A 809 48.04 6.95 20.18
CA ALA A 809 47.76 8.36 19.97
C ALA A 809 48.28 8.88 18.62
N ASN A 810 47.60 9.87 18.05
CA ASN A 810 48.00 10.54 16.82
C ASN A 810 47.59 12.02 16.85
N GLU A 811 47.90 12.77 15.78
CA GLU A 811 47.59 14.21 15.69
C GLU A 811 46.10 14.55 15.84
N SER A 812 45.20 13.63 15.48
CA SER A 812 43.74 13.81 15.56
C SER A 812 43.14 13.43 16.92
N ASN A 813 43.90 12.71 17.76
CA ASN A 813 43.57 12.36 19.13
C ASN A 813 44.86 12.11 19.95
N PRO A 814 45.47 13.16 20.49
CA PRO A 814 46.80 13.09 21.12
C PRO A 814 46.82 12.28 22.43
N LYS A 815 45.66 12.04 23.03
CA LYS A 815 45.50 11.31 24.30
C LYS A 815 45.16 9.81 24.10
N GLY A 816 45.26 9.27 22.87
CA GLY A 816 45.07 7.84 22.59
C GLY A 816 43.60 7.41 22.43
N TYR A 817 43.39 6.18 21.95
CA TYR A 817 42.06 5.65 21.61
C TYR A 817 41.64 4.51 22.53
N PHE A 818 40.40 4.58 23.02
CA PHE A 818 39.77 3.57 23.89
C PHE A 818 38.87 2.66 23.05
N GLU A 819 39.43 1.97 22.06
CA GLU A 819 38.70 1.06 21.19
C GLU A 819 38.85 -0.39 21.68
N TYR A 820 37.86 -1.22 21.40
CA TYR A 820 37.91 -2.66 21.61
C TYR A 820 37.52 -3.34 20.30
N ALA A 821 38.47 -3.97 19.61
CA ALA A 821 38.26 -4.50 18.26
C ALA A 821 37.00 -5.38 18.09
N PRO A 822 36.61 -6.25 19.04
CA PRO A 822 35.37 -7.04 18.92
C PRO A 822 34.08 -6.23 18.75
N VAL A 823 34.05 -4.95 19.17
CA VAL A 823 32.89 -4.06 19.01
C VAL A 823 32.47 -3.93 17.55
N THR A 824 33.42 -3.90 16.59
CA THR A 824 33.07 -3.74 15.17
C THR A 824 32.30 -4.93 14.59
N ALA A 825 32.37 -6.08 15.25
CA ALA A 825 31.66 -7.31 14.87
C ALA A 825 30.40 -7.55 15.72
N LEU A 826 29.95 -6.58 16.53
CA LEU A 826 28.84 -6.74 17.47
C LEU A 826 27.55 -7.31 16.84
N ALA A 827 27.26 -6.96 15.58
CA ALA A 827 26.10 -7.48 14.84
C ALA A 827 26.18 -8.99 14.53
N ARG A 828 27.39 -9.58 14.52
CA ARG A 828 27.65 -10.98 14.18
C ARG A 828 28.14 -11.81 15.38
N ASN A 829 28.79 -11.16 16.35
CA ASN A 829 29.34 -11.81 17.53
C ASN A 829 29.28 -10.87 18.75
N ASN A 830 28.49 -11.27 19.74
CA ASN A 830 28.27 -10.55 20.99
C ASN A 830 28.77 -11.31 22.24
N ALA A 831 29.51 -12.42 22.05
CA ALA A 831 29.96 -13.31 23.12
C ALA A 831 30.92 -12.65 24.15
N TRP A 832 31.52 -11.52 23.79
CA TRP A 832 32.44 -10.75 24.65
C TRP A 832 31.72 -9.79 25.61
N LEU A 833 30.42 -9.49 25.39
CA LEU A 833 29.69 -8.53 26.22
C LEU A 833 29.67 -8.87 27.73
N PRO A 834 29.62 -10.15 28.16
CA PRO A 834 29.74 -10.49 29.58
C PRO A 834 31.07 -10.02 30.21
N GLU A 835 32.16 -9.95 29.45
CA GLU A 835 33.47 -9.47 29.93
C GLU A 835 33.49 -7.94 30.19
N ALA A 836 32.49 -7.23 29.65
CA ALA A 836 32.28 -5.79 29.81
C ALA A 836 31.43 -5.45 31.05
N LYS A 837 30.92 -6.45 31.78
CA LYS A 837 30.14 -6.24 33.02
C LYS A 837 31.02 -5.53 34.06
N GLY A 838 30.51 -4.44 34.64
CA GLY A 838 31.22 -3.58 35.58
C GLY A 838 32.34 -2.73 34.94
N LYS A 839 32.35 -2.62 33.60
CA LYS A 839 33.34 -1.83 32.84
C LYS A 839 32.68 -0.89 31.84
N GLY A 840 33.41 0.15 31.47
CA GLY A 840 33.06 1.07 30.39
C GLY A 840 33.57 0.57 29.04
N VAL A 841 32.69 0.44 28.06
CA VAL A 841 33.04 0.11 26.67
C VAL A 841 32.54 1.17 25.70
N LYS A 842 33.36 1.52 24.73
CA LYS A 842 32.99 2.47 23.68
C LYS A 842 32.30 1.75 22.53
N ILE A 843 31.04 2.10 22.25
CA ILE A 843 30.26 1.55 21.12
C ILE A 843 29.71 2.73 20.32
N ILE A 844 30.07 2.84 19.04
CA ILE A 844 29.54 3.91 18.19
C ILE A 844 28.03 3.79 18.02
N ALA A 845 27.35 4.92 17.84
CA ALA A 845 25.88 4.96 17.88
C ALA A 845 25.23 4.00 16.86
N GLN A 846 25.83 3.79 15.68
CA GLN A 846 25.31 2.86 14.65
C GLN A 846 25.28 1.39 15.09
N LEU A 847 26.00 1.01 16.14
CA LEU A 847 26.06 -0.37 16.61
C LEU A 847 25.20 -0.60 17.86
N LEU A 848 24.64 0.47 18.46
CA LEU A 848 23.83 0.36 19.67
C LEU A 848 22.60 -0.54 19.49
N TRP A 849 21.95 -0.51 18.33
CA TRP A 849 20.77 -1.35 18.08
C TRP A 849 21.10 -2.84 17.93
N ASN A 850 22.39 -3.21 17.90
CA ASN A 850 22.84 -4.61 17.91
C ASN A 850 23.14 -5.12 19.32
N LEU A 851 22.96 -4.29 20.36
CA LEU A 851 23.03 -4.78 21.73
C LEU A 851 21.91 -5.80 21.95
N PRO A 852 22.23 -7.02 22.43
CA PRO A 852 21.20 -8.00 22.75
C PRO A 852 20.30 -7.43 23.86
N PRO A 853 18.97 -7.69 23.80
CA PRO A 853 18.04 -7.26 24.83
C PRO A 853 18.50 -7.70 26.23
N GLY A 854 18.16 -6.90 27.24
CA GLY A 854 18.71 -6.96 28.60
C GLY A 854 18.36 -8.20 29.45
N ASP A 855 17.99 -9.33 28.87
CA ASP A 855 17.58 -10.53 29.61
C ASP A 855 18.79 -11.23 30.31
N HIS A 856 20.04 -10.83 30.01
CA HIS A 856 21.28 -11.39 30.60
C HIS A 856 22.36 -10.36 31.00
N LEU A 857 22.26 -9.10 30.54
CA LEU A 857 23.22 -8.03 30.85
C LEU A 857 22.48 -6.69 30.98
N ASN A 858 22.78 -5.95 32.03
CA ASN A 858 22.24 -4.61 32.25
C ASN A 858 23.10 -3.58 31.53
N TYR A 859 22.49 -2.54 30.93
CA TYR A 859 23.23 -1.48 30.25
C TYR A 859 22.97 -0.12 30.90
N ARG A 860 24.01 0.70 30.98
CA ARG A 860 23.91 2.15 31.26
C ARG A 860 24.61 2.91 30.14
N ILE A 861 23.91 3.79 29.44
CA ILE A 861 24.45 4.46 28.26
C ILE A 861 24.81 5.91 28.59
N VAL A 862 26.07 6.30 28.41
CA VAL A 862 26.47 7.71 28.37
C VAL A 862 26.57 8.13 26.91
N PHE A 863 25.60 8.91 26.44
CA PHE A 863 25.45 9.27 25.03
C PHE A 863 25.95 10.70 24.77
N MET A 864 27.05 10.82 24.04
CA MET A 864 27.67 12.09 23.67
C MET A 864 26.97 12.73 22.48
N GLU A 865 26.42 13.92 22.70
CA GLU A 865 25.80 14.76 21.70
C GLU A 865 26.72 15.91 21.29
N ARG A 866 26.74 16.22 19.99
CA ARG A 866 27.46 17.36 19.45
C ARG A 866 26.74 17.83 18.19
N TYR A 867 26.76 19.13 17.96
CA TYR A 867 26.13 19.73 16.79
C TYR A 867 26.62 19.07 15.48
N LEU A 868 25.68 18.68 14.62
CA LEU A 868 25.98 17.89 13.41
C LEU A 868 26.96 18.60 12.48
N ASP A 869 26.89 19.93 12.40
CA ASP A 869 27.79 20.71 11.55
C ASP A 869 29.23 20.61 12.04
N GLU A 870 29.45 20.61 13.35
CA GLU A 870 30.78 20.44 13.93
C GLU A 870 31.30 19.02 13.77
N ILE A 871 30.41 18.01 13.86
CA ILE A 871 30.75 16.61 13.60
C ILE A 871 31.22 16.46 12.14
N VAL A 872 30.47 16.99 11.18
CA VAL A 872 30.79 16.89 9.76
C VAL A 872 32.05 17.69 9.40
N LEU A 873 32.23 18.89 9.96
CA LEU A 873 33.47 19.66 9.82
C LEU A 873 34.68 18.90 10.38
N SER A 874 34.53 18.28 11.56
CA SER A 874 35.58 17.49 12.21
C SER A 874 35.92 16.21 11.43
N GLN A 875 34.90 15.54 10.88
CA GLN A 875 35.05 14.33 10.07
C GLN A 875 35.74 14.64 8.73
N ASN A 876 35.35 15.72 8.06
CA ASN A 876 35.93 16.14 6.78
C ASN A 876 37.40 16.56 6.93
N LYS A 877 37.77 17.24 8.03
CA LYS A 877 39.16 17.62 8.31
C LYS A 877 40.06 16.40 8.55
N MET A 878 39.56 15.38 9.25
CA MET A 878 40.26 14.11 9.45
C MET A 878 40.47 13.37 8.12
N LEU A 879 39.43 13.25 7.30
CA LEU A 879 39.50 12.59 5.99
C LEU A 879 40.44 13.31 5.01
N ARG A 880 40.55 14.64 5.07
CA ARG A 880 41.52 15.42 4.26
C ARG A 880 42.98 15.21 4.69
N SER A 881 43.22 14.87 5.96
CA SER A 881 44.57 14.62 6.50
C SER A 881 45.09 13.20 6.27
N GLN A 882 44.20 12.25 5.95
CA GLN A 882 44.54 10.89 5.55
C GLN A 882 44.50 10.83 4.02
N ALA A 883 45.52 10.30 3.35
CA ALA A 883 45.71 10.40 1.89
C ALA A 883 44.68 9.63 1.01
N ASN A 884 43.41 9.52 1.43
CA ASN A 884 42.31 8.97 0.65
C ASN A 884 41.50 10.10 0.00
N LYS A 885 41.95 10.56 -1.17
CA LYS A 885 41.37 11.67 -1.94
C LYS A 885 40.04 11.36 -2.67
N LEU A 886 39.38 10.22 -2.42
CA LEU A 886 38.28 9.75 -3.30
C LEU A 886 36.89 9.57 -2.69
N ILE A 887 36.66 9.87 -1.40
CA ILE A 887 35.29 9.81 -0.84
C ILE A 887 35.06 10.99 0.11
N ALA A 888 34.82 12.17 -0.46
CA ALA A 888 34.16 13.25 0.27
C ALA A 888 32.66 13.16 -0.06
N ASN A 889 31.90 12.45 0.78
CA ASN A 889 30.44 12.54 0.74
C ASN A 889 30.05 14.02 0.86
N ASN A 890 29.06 14.47 0.08
CA ASN A 890 28.49 15.82 0.23
C ASN A 890 28.17 16.05 1.72
N PRO A 891 28.69 17.11 2.37
CA PRO A 891 28.45 17.42 3.78
C PRO A 891 26.97 17.34 4.18
N ASP A 892 26.05 17.77 3.30
CA ASP A 892 24.62 17.75 3.56
C ASP A 892 24.04 16.33 3.53
N THR A 893 24.54 15.48 2.64
CA THR A 893 24.20 14.05 2.62
C THR A 893 24.66 13.36 3.90
N LEU A 894 25.87 13.67 4.39
CA LEU A 894 26.39 13.09 5.63
C LEU A 894 25.59 13.57 6.86
N LYS A 895 25.24 14.87 6.93
CA LYS A 895 24.37 15.41 7.99
C LYS A 895 23.01 14.72 7.99
N ARG A 896 22.38 14.54 6.83
CA ARG A 896 21.08 13.87 6.70
C ARG A 896 21.16 12.41 7.15
N THR A 897 22.21 11.68 6.75
CA THR A 897 22.45 10.30 7.19
C THR A 897 22.61 10.21 8.70
N PHE A 898 23.42 11.09 9.31
CA PHE A 898 23.60 11.13 10.77
C PHE A 898 22.32 11.53 11.52
N ARG A 899 21.51 12.44 10.97
CA ARG A 899 20.19 12.80 11.54
C ARG A 899 19.25 11.59 11.54
N LYS A 900 19.11 10.88 10.41
CA LYS A 900 18.30 9.66 10.32
C LYS A 900 18.79 8.57 11.30
N GLN A 901 20.10 8.39 11.42
CA GLN A 901 20.69 7.43 12.36
C GLN A 901 20.38 7.79 13.81
N LEU A 902 20.56 9.06 14.22
CA LEU A 902 20.24 9.53 15.56
C LEU A 902 18.76 9.32 15.91
N THR A 903 17.84 9.64 15.00
CA THR A 903 16.40 9.42 15.22
C THR A 903 16.10 7.94 15.47
N ARG A 904 16.66 7.04 14.65
CA ARG A 904 16.49 5.59 14.81
C ARG A 904 17.06 5.07 16.13
N ILE A 905 18.22 5.58 16.54
CA ILE A 905 18.90 5.16 17.77
C ILE A 905 18.17 5.67 19.01
N LYS A 906 17.72 6.93 19.01
CA LYS A 906 16.91 7.48 20.10
C LYS A 906 15.58 6.74 20.24
N ARG A 907 14.94 6.38 19.12
CA ARG A 907 13.74 5.52 19.12
C ARG A 907 14.04 4.13 19.68
N PHE A 908 15.17 3.53 19.31
CA PHE A 908 15.62 2.25 19.87
C PHE A 908 15.83 2.34 21.39
N ILE A 909 16.59 3.32 21.88
CA ILE A 909 16.84 3.51 23.32
C ILE A 909 15.52 3.67 24.09
N ARG A 910 14.56 4.44 23.56
CA ARG A 910 13.22 4.60 24.16
C ARG A 910 12.41 3.31 24.15
N ALA A 911 12.35 2.61 23.01
CA ALA A 911 11.59 1.37 22.88
C ALA A 911 12.05 0.29 23.87
N TYR A 912 13.36 0.20 24.12
CA TYR A 912 13.97 -0.76 25.03
C TYR A 912 14.18 -0.25 26.46
N HIS A 913 13.69 0.96 26.80
CA HIS A 913 13.80 1.57 28.13
C HIS A 913 15.23 1.54 28.69
N LEU A 914 16.24 1.71 27.83
CA LEU A 914 17.64 1.64 28.24
C LEU A 914 18.01 2.89 29.05
N PRO A 915 18.59 2.74 30.26
CA PRO A 915 19.09 3.88 31.03
C PRO A 915 20.11 4.67 30.22
N VAL A 916 19.83 5.95 29.97
CA VAL A 916 20.68 6.81 29.15
C VAL A 916 20.88 8.18 29.80
N LEU A 917 22.14 8.64 29.86
CA LEU A 917 22.53 10.00 30.17
C LEU A 917 23.04 10.67 28.89
N TYR A 918 22.36 11.71 28.43
CA TYR A 918 22.82 12.53 27.32
C TYR A 918 23.77 13.62 27.83
N ILE A 919 24.95 13.72 27.21
CA ILE A 919 25.97 14.72 27.55
C ILE A 919 26.28 15.54 26.31
N ASP A 920 26.09 16.85 26.40
CA ASP A 920 26.49 17.78 25.35
C ASP A 920 27.99 18.03 25.38
N TYR A 921 28.63 17.92 24.22
CA TYR A 921 30.07 18.08 24.08
C TYR A 921 30.56 19.50 24.41
N ARG A 922 29.78 20.54 24.09
CA ARG A 922 30.15 21.93 24.37
C ARG A 922 29.99 22.22 25.86
N GLU A 923 28.91 21.75 26.48
CA GLU A 923 28.72 21.81 27.94
C GLU A 923 29.89 21.15 28.68
N SER A 924 30.39 20.01 28.18
CA SER A 924 31.55 19.33 28.76
C SER A 924 32.83 20.19 28.74
N ILE A 925 32.99 21.08 27.75
CA ILE A 925 34.16 21.97 27.68
C ILE A 925 33.97 23.22 28.54
N ASP A 926 32.76 23.77 28.55
CA ASP A 926 32.45 25.04 29.22
C ASP A 926 32.27 24.85 30.74
N ASP A 927 31.73 23.71 31.17
CA ASP A 927 31.63 23.29 32.57
C ASP A 927 32.06 21.82 32.77
N PRO A 928 33.39 21.57 32.79
CA PRO A 928 33.94 20.24 33.06
C PRO A 928 33.52 19.64 34.39
N MET A 929 33.38 20.46 35.44
CA MET A 929 33.05 20.02 36.78
C MET A 929 31.57 19.63 36.90
N GLY A 930 30.66 20.45 36.35
CA GLY A 930 29.25 20.10 36.29
C GLY A 930 28.99 18.84 35.45
N THR A 931 29.73 18.67 34.36
CA THR A 931 29.66 17.44 33.56
C THR A 931 30.18 16.23 34.32
N ALA A 932 31.32 16.35 35.03
CA ALA A 932 31.86 15.29 35.87
C ALA A 932 30.85 14.84 36.95
N LYS A 933 30.21 15.81 37.62
CA LYS A 933 29.17 15.55 38.61
C LYS A 933 27.96 14.81 38.03
N LYS A 934 27.43 15.26 36.89
CA LYS A 934 26.29 14.59 36.21
C LYS A 934 26.61 13.13 35.84
N VAL A 935 27.83 12.88 35.37
CA VAL A 935 28.27 11.52 35.04
C VAL A 935 28.47 10.70 36.31
N ASN A 936 29.04 11.28 37.37
CA ASN A 936 29.23 10.60 38.65
C ASN A 936 27.89 10.20 39.29
N ASP A 937 26.90 11.11 39.30
CA ASP A 937 25.55 10.85 39.80
C ASP A 937 24.89 9.68 39.04
N PHE A 938 25.04 9.62 37.72
CA PHE A 938 24.55 8.50 36.90
C PHE A 938 25.33 7.19 37.09
N MET A 939 26.51 7.28 37.69
CA MET A 939 27.45 6.18 37.96
C MET A 939 27.51 5.87 39.46
N ASP A 940 26.40 6.03 40.18
CA ASP A 940 26.24 5.70 41.60
C ASP A 940 27.23 6.44 42.55
N GLY A 941 27.80 7.58 42.13
CA GLY A 941 28.62 8.47 42.96
C GLY A 941 30.02 7.96 43.30
N VAL A 942 30.55 6.96 42.57
CA VAL A 942 31.81 6.28 42.90
C VAL A 942 33.06 6.87 42.23
N LEU A 943 32.93 7.91 41.42
CA LEU A 943 34.00 8.49 40.59
C LEU A 943 34.62 9.74 41.22
N ASP A 944 35.90 9.97 40.93
CA ASP A 944 36.64 11.17 41.32
C ASP A 944 36.34 12.34 40.37
N GLU A 945 35.34 13.16 40.72
CA GLU A 945 34.86 14.28 39.90
C GLU A 945 35.97 15.27 39.52
N SER A 946 36.92 15.54 40.42
CA SER A 946 38.02 16.48 40.17
C SER A 946 38.94 15.96 39.06
N LYS A 947 39.32 14.68 39.13
CA LYS A 947 40.16 14.07 38.09
C LYS A 947 39.43 13.91 36.75
N MET A 948 38.13 13.63 36.78
CA MET A 948 37.29 13.62 35.58
C MET A 948 37.30 14.98 34.88
N ALA A 949 37.13 16.07 35.62
CA ALA A 949 37.15 17.42 35.10
C ALA A 949 38.52 17.80 34.50
N GLU A 950 39.62 17.44 35.19
CA GLU A 950 41.00 17.66 34.71
C GLU A 950 41.34 16.90 33.42
N ALA A 951 40.64 15.80 33.13
CA ALA A 951 40.85 15.02 31.91
C ALA A 951 40.45 15.78 30.64
N ILE A 952 39.55 16.77 30.74
CA ILE A 952 39.07 17.58 29.63
C ILE A 952 40.15 18.59 29.21
N ALA A 953 40.50 18.58 27.92
CA ALA A 953 41.46 19.53 27.36
C ALA A 953 40.74 20.48 26.38
N PRO A 954 40.36 21.70 26.81
CA PRO A 954 39.64 22.67 25.96
C PRO A 954 40.34 23.00 24.63
N SER A 955 41.67 22.92 24.61
CA SER A 955 42.52 23.14 23.42
C SER A 955 42.35 22.09 22.30
N LEU A 956 41.65 20.99 22.57
CA LEU A 956 41.29 19.96 21.58
C LEU A 956 39.96 20.25 20.87
N TYR A 957 39.18 21.25 21.31
CA TYR A 957 37.95 21.69 20.67
C TYR A 957 38.19 22.71 19.54
N ARG A 958 38.79 22.24 18.44
CA ARG A 958 39.35 23.09 17.36
C ARG A 958 38.41 23.41 16.18
N ASN A 959 37.30 22.69 16.03
CA ASN A 959 36.37 22.82 14.90
C ASN A 959 35.00 23.27 15.42
N ARG A 960 34.90 24.56 15.76
CA ARG A 960 33.68 25.19 16.29
C ARG A 960 32.84 25.75 15.14
N SER A 961 31.53 25.59 15.23
CA SER A 961 30.60 26.36 14.40
C SER A 961 30.53 27.79 14.95
N GLN A 962 30.63 28.81 14.10
CA GLN A 962 30.22 30.17 14.48
C GLN A 962 28.69 30.24 14.40
N MET A 963 28.03 29.94 15.52
CA MET A 963 26.66 30.37 15.80
C MET A 963 26.63 30.91 17.21
#